data_AF-A0A7W6Q9Y2-F1
#
_entry.id   AF-A0A7W6Q9Y2-F1
#
_cell.length_a   1.000
_cell.length_b   1.000
_cell.length_c   1.000
_cell.angle_alpha   90.00
_cell.angle_beta   90.00
_cell.angle_gamma   90.00
#
_symmetry.space_group_name_H-M   'P 1'
#
loop_
_entity.id
_entity.type
_entity.pdbx_description
1 polymer ?
#
loop_
_entity_poly.entity_id
_entity_poly.type
_entity_poly.pdbx_seq_one_letter_code
_entity_poly.pdbx_strand_id
1 'polypeptide(L)'
;MQAESVKQPDDMAPAYGVAKGQTITAWAVSGLIADYFPGQPAPAEDRVNYRFINGFVDVGDLPCRKAFWSTMVGRPLLPDTSWPTTSLYLPGSNRRVEFTSFWHVPTHVRKWLRGTFRTEAPRTLNLALKTCGGVRIWVNGQEAVRFEPFKRNVESATEISLQLEAGDNEILVHTEDLAERDTTWFFELEMLDEEPLTVLLPVALDQDEVRELEGLVRGVRPAHDVFVNQPLEIIFDTAPVRGLPVEIKVVGHGHERPLLAHVHLTLHAHQNRLIAEDISGIADGYHGIHMTIGYGPGSVTRVIDAAFMSAISPLPAEASLSARKRQALEYSARFGANRAGRLIAMMETGYEDRESFDRIVDATLASIDAREDCSDFIMVPLLWLLGAYGDRMPKATVERIRHSVLSYRYWVDEPGNDAMWFWSENHVLCFHTSQLLAGLLLPDELFSASGRTGRQQAELAVERLGRWFDSVEAHGLAEWNSAAYYPIDFIGLLALERWAESGIADRARGQIDLIFRMIALHTLAGVPAGSQGRAYDKELRAGPLTELAPFAQVAFGTGWLNNGVAALTMFCAGDYEPPADLAELASLSRGRSVEARYSQGLESGKLVLFKNEAAQLSTVVDHKTGRKGHQQHVLDIRLAGHPMARLWVNHPGEDDPWGNQRPSYWAGNGILPRVAQHRDVALLIEDTADARHAWTHAYIGRDGLDDLIVEDKWLIARSGRGFAALWASNGLELITDGPTAGREARSHGSLCGWAAIVASGNDDAFKAFIERLCQTVVSFDPTLRRLSLTPPVGPAIALSYADGLSIAGKPRPFTHDQPHPILTHDSAACQPGADGPFYC
;
A
#
# COMPACT_ATOMS: atom_id res chain seq x y z
N MET A 1 -44.36 26.41 8.20
CA MET A 1 -44.55 25.94 9.59
C MET A 1 -43.21 26.11 10.28
N GLN A 2 -43.16 26.97 11.30
CA GLN A 2 -41.96 27.21 12.09
C GLN A 2 -41.56 25.90 12.79
N ALA A 3 -40.34 25.45 12.55
CA ALA A 3 -39.78 24.30 13.26
C ALA A 3 -39.43 24.76 14.68
N GLU A 4 -40.19 24.27 15.67
CA GLU A 4 -39.85 24.43 17.08
C GLU A 4 -38.55 23.68 17.36
N SER A 5 -37.56 24.44 17.80
CA SER A 5 -36.33 23.96 18.43
C SER A 5 -36.72 23.18 19.68
N VAL A 6 -36.67 21.85 19.60
CA VAL A 6 -36.70 21.00 20.79
C VAL A 6 -35.33 21.13 21.46
N LYS A 7 -35.24 21.97 22.49
CA LYS A 7 -34.11 21.96 23.42
C LYS A 7 -34.11 20.63 24.17
N GLN A 8 -33.08 19.81 23.97
CA GLN A 8 -32.77 18.69 24.85
C GLN A 8 -32.40 19.23 26.25
N PRO A 9 -32.70 18.50 27.34
CA PRO A 9 -32.16 18.79 28.67
C PRO A 9 -30.62 18.69 28.68
N ASP A 10 -29.94 19.60 29.38
CA ASP A 10 -28.46 19.77 29.40
C ASP A 10 -27.64 18.55 29.87
N ASP A 11 -28.29 17.51 30.43
CA ASP A 11 -27.68 16.30 31.02
C ASP A 11 -27.65 15.07 30.09
N MET A 12 -28.16 15.16 28.85
CA MET A 12 -28.27 14.00 27.94
C MET A 12 -27.27 14.01 26.77
N ALA A 13 -26.55 15.11 26.52
CA ALA A 13 -25.57 15.15 25.43
C ALA A 13 -24.33 14.31 25.79
N PRO A 14 -23.84 13.45 24.88
CA PRO A 14 -22.75 12.54 25.17
C PRO A 14 -21.47 13.34 25.34
N ALA A 15 -20.92 13.28 26.56
CA ALA A 15 -19.74 14.03 26.97
C ALA A 15 -18.51 13.12 27.06
N TYR A 16 -17.37 13.59 26.53
CA TYR A 16 -16.07 12.99 26.83
C TYR A 16 -15.05 14.06 27.22
N GLY A 17 -14.17 13.71 28.15
CA GLY A 17 -13.11 14.58 28.63
C GLY A 17 -11.87 14.47 27.77
N VAL A 18 -11.25 15.61 27.45
CA VAL A 18 -9.97 15.70 26.76
C VAL A 18 -8.96 16.34 27.70
N ALA A 19 -7.98 15.57 28.13
CA ALA A 19 -6.88 16.01 28.99
C ALA A 19 -5.67 16.48 28.17
N LYS A 20 -4.71 17.13 28.84
CA LYS A 20 -3.44 17.54 28.24
C LYS A 20 -2.76 16.42 27.43
N GLY A 21 -2.33 16.74 26.22
CA GLY A 21 -1.69 15.82 25.28
C GLY A 21 -2.66 14.88 24.55
N GLN A 22 -3.96 14.91 24.86
CA GLN A 22 -4.99 14.19 24.10
C GLN A 22 -5.54 15.06 22.98
N THR A 23 -6.18 14.42 21.99
CA THR A 23 -6.74 15.10 20.82
C THR A 23 -8.26 15.09 20.80
N ILE A 24 -8.84 16.15 20.26
CA ILE A 24 -10.29 16.29 20.08
C ILE A 24 -10.70 15.59 18.79
N THR A 25 -11.21 14.36 18.91
CA THR A 25 -11.54 13.51 17.75
C THR A 25 -13.02 13.30 17.52
N ALA A 26 -13.92 13.60 18.47
CA ALA A 26 -15.34 13.38 18.24
C ALA A 26 -16.02 14.59 17.58
N TRP A 27 -16.66 14.37 16.42
CA TRP A 27 -17.30 15.43 15.63
C TRP A 27 -18.53 14.92 14.88
N ALA A 28 -19.54 15.78 14.73
CA ALA A 28 -20.58 15.60 13.71
C ALA A 28 -20.04 16.09 12.36
N VAL A 29 -20.12 15.28 11.30
CA VAL A 29 -19.44 15.55 10.02
C VAL A 29 -20.40 15.70 8.84
N SER A 30 -20.15 16.67 7.97
CA SER A 30 -20.87 16.87 6.71
C SER A 30 -20.50 15.83 5.64
N GLY A 31 -21.29 15.78 4.57
CA GLY A 31 -20.88 15.13 3.33
C GLY A 31 -19.60 15.74 2.75
N LEU A 32 -18.90 14.98 1.90
CA LEU A 32 -17.76 15.49 1.13
C LEU A 32 -18.25 16.48 0.07
N ILE A 33 -17.65 17.66 0.02
CA ILE A 33 -17.83 18.62 -1.08
C ILE A 33 -16.55 18.58 -1.93
N ALA A 34 -16.68 18.23 -3.20
CA ALA A 34 -15.55 18.05 -4.11
C ALA A 34 -15.83 18.74 -5.46
N ASP A 35 -14.96 19.68 -5.85
CA ASP A 35 -15.06 20.40 -7.13
C ASP A 35 -13.76 20.24 -7.93
N TYR A 36 -13.86 20.04 -9.24
CA TYR A 36 -12.68 19.98 -10.12
C TYR A 36 -11.94 21.34 -10.14
N PHE A 37 -10.62 21.33 -9.91
CA PHE A 37 -9.81 22.54 -9.76
C PHE A 37 -8.47 22.45 -10.53
N PRO A 38 -8.46 22.55 -11.86
CA PRO A 38 -7.25 22.30 -12.65
C PRO A 38 -6.31 23.52 -12.76
N GLY A 39 -6.81 24.76 -12.68
CA GLY A 39 -6.01 25.94 -13.02
C GLY A 39 -5.75 26.06 -14.53
N GLN A 40 -4.75 26.87 -14.92
CA GLN A 40 -4.43 27.14 -16.33
C GLN A 40 -3.36 26.16 -16.85
N PRO A 41 -3.52 25.57 -18.06
CA PRO A 41 -2.50 24.70 -18.64
C PRO A 41 -1.15 25.38 -18.83
N ALA A 42 -0.07 24.71 -18.42
CA ALA A 42 1.30 25.15 -18.65
C ALA A 42 2.25 23.95 -18.77
N PRO A 43 3.37 24.09 -19.50
CA PRO A 43 4.47 23.13 -19.41
C PRO A 43 5.05 23.08 -18.00
N ALA A 44 5.59 21.93 -17.62
CA ALA A 44 6.33 21.72 -16.38
C ALA A 44 7.80 21.39 -16.68
N GLU A 45 8.64 21.56 -15.67
CA GLU A 45 10.07 21.25 -15.73
C GLU A 45 10.32 19.76 -15.43
N ASP A 46 11.12 19.09 -16.25
CA ASP A 46 11.59 17.74 -15.95
C ASP A 46 12.80 17.80 -15.00
N ARG A 47 12.51 17.97 -13.70
CA ARG A 47 13.53 18.08 -12.64
C ARG A 47 14.23 16.76 -12.30
N VAL A 48 13.57 15.64 -12.56
CA VAL A 48 14.11 14.31 -12.21
C VAL A 48 15.13 13.86 -13.25
N ASN A 49 14.91 14.18 -14.54
CA ASN A 49 15.86 13.94 -15.62
C ASN A 49 16.46 12.51 -15.57
N TYR A 50 15.56 11.52 -15.53
CA TYR A 50 15.89 10.08 -15.56
C TYR A 50 16.73 9.58 -14.38
N ARG A 51 16.76 10.31 -13.26
CA ARG A 51 17.44 9.89 -12.02
C ARG A 51 16.43 9.34 -11.02
N PHE A 52 16.16 8.05 -11.11
CA PHE A 52 15.13 7.41 -10.29
C PHE A 52 15.66 7.03 -8.91
N ILE A 53 15.06 7.60 -7.87
CA ILE A 53 15.35 7.26 -6.48
C ILE A 53 14.14 6.62 -5.82
N ASN A 54 14.39 5.79 -4.81
CA ASN A 54 13.33 5.20 -4.02
C ASN A 54 12.77 6.21 -3.00
N GLY A 55 11.50 6.59 -3.15
CA GLY A 55 10.81 7.55 -2.28
C GLY A 55 10.35 8.80 -3.01
N PHE A 56 10.16 9.90 -2.27
CA PHE A 56 9.67 11.17 -2.82
C PHE A 56 10.77 11.97 -3.52
N VAL A 57 10.42 12.57 -4.66
CA VAL A 57 11.25 13.50 -5.43
C VAL A 57 10.54 14.85 -5.53
N ASP A 58 11.28 15.94 -5.36
CA ASP A 58 10.75 17.28 -5.57
C ASP A 58 10.64 17.57 -7.07
N VAL A 59 9.39 17.68 -7.53
CA VAL A 59 9.02 17.94 -8.93
C VAL A 59 8.46 19.36 -9.12
N GLY A 60 8.50 20.17 -8.06
CA GLY A 60 7.88 21.50 -8.01
C GLY A 60 6.35 21.46 -7.98
N ASP A 61 5.75 22.65 -8.01
CA ASP A 61 4.29 22.79 -7.90
C ASP A 61 3.60 22.74 -9.26
N LEU A 62 2.52 21.96 -9.32
CA LEU A 62 1.64 21.86 -10.48
C LEU A 62 0.86 23.16 -10.70
N PRO A 63 0.38 23.42 -11.94
CA PRO A 63 -0.42 24.60 -12.24
C PRO A 63 -1.69 24.73 -11.38
N CYS A 64 -2.36 23.62 -11.05
CA CYS A 64 -3.50 23.58 -10.14
C CYS A 64 -3.15 24.09 -8.74
N ARG A 65 -2.04 23.63 -8.15
CA ARG A 65 -1.58 24.08 -6.83
C ARG A 65 -1.23 25.57 -6.79
N LYS A 66 -0.53 26.06 -7.82
CA LYS A 66 -0.22 27.50 -7.97
C LYS A 66 -1.50 28.35 -8.07
N ALA A 67 -2.48 27.89 -8.85
CA ALA A 67 -3.78 28.54 -8.97
C ALA A 67 -4.57 28.50 -7.66
N PHE A 68 -4.46 27.40 -6.91
CA PHE A 68 -5.16 27.23 -5.64
C PHE A 68 -4.63 28.22 -4.62
N TRP A 69 -3.31 28.33 -4.44
CA TRP A 69 -2.73 29.31 -3.51
C TRP A 69 -3.10 30.76 -3.87
N SER A 70 -3.10 31.11 -5.16
CA SER A 70 -3.38 32.49 -5.57
C SER A 70 -4.86 32.91 -5.43
N THR A 71 -5.78 31.95 -5.32
CA THR A 71 -7.24 32.21 -5.30
C THR A 71 -7.91 31.82 -3.99
N MET A 72 -7.35 30.84 -3.27
CA MET A 72 -8.00 30.24 -2.10
C MET A 72 -7.46 30.75 -0.76
N VAL A 73 -6.18 31.05 -0.68
CA VAL A 73 -5.56 31.54 0.57
C VAL A 73 -6.14 32.89 0.94
N GLY A 74 -6.62 33.03 2.18
CA GLY A 74 -7.20 34.27 2.69
C GLY A 74 -8.58 34.62 2.13
N ARG A 75 -9.18 33.78 1.29
CA ARG A 75 -10.51 34.06 0.69
C ARG A 75 -11.58 34.27 1.77
N PRO A 76 -12.59 35.13 1.55
CA PRO A 76 -13.74 35.18 2.43
C PRO A 76 -14.46 33.83 2.46
N LEU A 77 -14.83 33.36 3.66
CA LEU A 77 -15.67 32.18 3.86
C LEU A 77 -16.59 32.48 5.03
N LEU A 78 -17.90 32.34 4.81
CA LEU A 78 -18.90 32.48 5.87
C LEU A 78 -19.14 31.11 6.52
N PRO A 79 -19.41 31.06 7.84
CA PRO A 79 -19.78 29.81 8.50
C PRO A 79 -21.08 29.27 7.89
N ASP A 80 -21.08 28.00 7.50
CA ASP A 80 -22.27 27.29 7.05
C ASP A 80 -22.67 26.22 8.07
N THR A 81 -23.88 26.33 8.59
CA THR A 81 -24.48 25.39 9.56
C THR A 81 -25.73 24.70 9.00
N SER A 82 -26.05 24.92 7.72
CA SER A 82 -27.26 24.42 7.07
C SER A 82 -27.18 22.98 6.59
N TRP A 83 -25.98 22.38 6.64
CA TRP A 83 -25.73 21.03 6.18
C TRP A 83 -26.29 19.97 7.14
N PRO A 84 -26.83 18.85 6.62
CA PRO A 84 -27.23 17.72 7.45
C PRO A 84 -25.99 16.97 7.96
N THR A 85 -26.02 16.55 9.23
CA THR A 85 -25.02 15.61 9.76
C THR A 85 -25.17 14.27 9.06
N THR A 86 -24.11 13.84 8.38
CA THR A 86 -24.10 12.58 7.61
C THR A 86 -23.61 11.40 8.43
N SER A 87 -22.67 11.65 9.35
CA SER A 87 -22.07 10.64 10.22
C SER A 87 -21.40 11.31 11.42
N LEU A 88 -21.11 10.50 12.44
CA LEU A 88 -20.21 10.85 13.52
C LEU A 88 -18.79 10.38 13.16
N TYR A 89 -17.82 11.25 13.40
CA TYR A 89 -16.45 10.82 13.63
C TYR A 89 -16.33 10.59 15.13
N LEU A 90 -16.04 9.36 15.55
CA LEU A 90 -15.82 9.02 16.96
C LEU A 90 -14.35 8.64 17.19
N PRO A 91 -13.85 8.76 18.43
CA PRO A 91 -12.47 8.38 18.77
C PRO A 91 -12.20 6.89 18.49
N GLY A 92 -11.48 6.61 17.40
CA GLY A 92 -10.95 5.28 17.06
C GLY A 92 -9.52 5.10 17.56
N SER A 93 -8.72 4.33 16.82
CA SER A 93 -7.26 4.24 17.03
C SER A 93 -6.54 5.54 16.65
N ASN A 94 -7.12 6.31 15.72
CA ASN A 94 -6.50 7.50 15.15
C ASN A 94 -6.68 8.73 16.04
N ARG A 95 -5.59 9.43 16.32
CA ARG A 95 -5.57 10.69 17.06
C ARG A 95 -5.97 11.90 16.21
N ARG A 96 -5.94 11.76 14.88
CA ARG A 96 -6.33 12.78 13.91
C ARG A 96 -7.79 12.59 13.50
N VAL A 97 -8.42 13.68 13.06
CA VAL A 97 -9.67 13.63 12.29
C VAL A 97 -9.28 13.54 10.82
N GLU A 98 -9.39 12.34 10.26
CA GLU A 98 -8.72 11.93 9.02
C GLU A 98 -9.70 11.71 7.87
N PHE A 99 -9.36 12.28 6.70
CA PHE A 99 -10.11 12.19 5.45
C PHE A 99 -9.21 11.86 4.24
N THR A 100 -7.98 11.40 4.50
CA THR A 100 -7.03 10.95 3.48
C THR A 100 -7.65 9.97 2.50
N SER A 101 -7.45 10.23 1.21
CA SER A 101 -7.90 9.38 0.11
C SER A 101 -7.11 9.71 -1.16
N PHE A 102 -7.48 9.09 -2.27
CA PHE A 102 -6.88 9.28 -3.59
C PHE A 102 -7.88 9.95 -4.56
N TRP A 103 -7.43 10.98 -5.28
CA TRP A 103 -8.18 11.66 -6.35
C TRP A 103 -7.38 11.68 -7.64
N HIS A 104 -7.95 11.15 -8.72
CA HIS A 104 -7.26 10.99 -10.01
C HIS A 104 -7.07 12.31 -10.77
N VAL A 105 -7.83 13.35 -10.41
CA VAL A 105 -7.76 14.68 -11.04
C VAL A 105 -7.66 15.78 -9.96
N PRO A 106 -7.09 16.96 -10.27
CA PRO A 106 -7.05 18.09 -9.34
C PRO A 106 -8.43 18.41 -8.77
N THR A 107 -8.62 18.26 -7.46
CA THR A 107 -9.95 18.36 -6.84
C THR A 107 -9.89 19.18 -5.55
N HIS A 108 -10.71 20.23 -5.45
CA HIS A 108 -10.89 20.98 -4.21
C HIS A 108 -11.85 20.25 -3.28
N VAL A 109 -11.31 19.68 -2.19
CA VAL A 109 -12.08 18.90 -1.21
C VAL A 109 -12.34 19.73 0.04
N ARG A 110 -13.58 19.66 0.56
CA ARG A 110 -14.02 20.37 1.77
C ARG A 110 -14.95 19.50 2.61
N LYS A 111 -14.88 19.69 3.93
CA LYS A 111 -15.82 19.17 4.93
C LYS A 111 -16.06 20.20 6.02
N TRP A 112 -17.28 20.19 6.54
CA TRP A 112 -17.67 20.90 7.75
C TRP A 112 -17.85 19.93 8.89
N LEU A 113 -17.43 20.36 10.08
CA LEU A 113 -17.57 19.60 11.31
C LEU A 113 -18.13 20.49 12.41
N ARG A 114 -18.98 19.93 13.26
CA ARG A 114 -19.59 20.63 14.38
C ARG A 114 -19.40 19.85 15.67
N GLY A 115 -19.02 20.56 16.72
CA GLY A 115 -18.89 20.07 18.09
C GLY A 115 -19.27 21.15 19.10
N THR A 116 -19.36 20.78 20.37
CA THR A 116 -19.66 21.71 21.46
C THR A 116 -18.62 21.57 22.57
N PHE A 117 -18.02 22.69 22.99
CA PHE A 117 -17.03 22.73 24.06
C PHE A 117 -17.66 23.32 25.32
N ARG A 118 -17.74 22.52 26.38
CA ARG A 118 -18.33 22.92 27.68
C ARG A 118 -17.24 23.32 28.67
N THR A 119 -17.39 24.49 29.28
CA THR A 119 -16.52 25.00 30.36
C THR A 119 -17.35 25.61 31.48
N GLU A 120 -16.93 25.47 32.74
CA GLU A 120 -17.67 26.00 33.90
C GLU A 120 -17.58 27.53 34.01
N ALA A 121 -16.44 28.09 33.60
CA ALA A 121 -16.15 29.52 33.61
C ALA A 121 -15.58 29.97 32.25
N PRO A 122 -15.66 31.26 31.91
CA PRO A 122 -15.03 31.75 30.69
C PRO A 122 -13.52 31.49 30.75
N ARG A 123 -12.98 30.89 29.68
CA ARG A 123 -11.55 30.52 29.62
C ARG A 123 -10.98 30.68 28.22
N THR A 124 -9.68 30.91 28.15
CA THR A 124 -8.92 30.78 26.91
C THR A 124 -8.39 29.34 26.83
N LEU A 125 -8.88 28.58 25.85
CA LEU A 125 -8.48 27.20 25.60
C LEU A 125 -7.27 27.18 24.64
N ASN A 126 -6.13 26.60 25.04
CA ASN A 126 -4.94 26.51 24.18
C ASN A 126 -4.79 25.12 23.56
N LEU A 127 -4.67 25.07 22.23
CA LEU A 127 -4.56 23.83 21.46
C LEU A 127 -3.38 23.92 20.49
N ALA A 128 -2.76 22.77 20.19
CA ALA A 128 -1.91 22.64 19.01
C ALA A 128 -2.75 22.12 17.84
N LEU A 129 -2.79 22.88 16.75
CA LEU A 129 -3.44 22.53 15.49
C LEU A 129 -2.41 22.00 14.50
N LYS A 130 -2.60 20.78 13.99
CA LYS A 130 -1.80 20.20 12.90
C LYS A 130 -2.67 19.86 11.70
N THR A 131 -2.20 20.15 10.49
CA THR A 131 -2.87 19.82 9.21
C THR A 131 -1.90 19.97 8.03
N CYS A 132 -2.22 19.36 6.88
CA CYS A 132 -1.57 19.64 5.59
C CYS A 132 -2.31 20.73 4.80
N GLY A 133 -3.64 20.71 4.85
CA GLY A 133 -4.55 21.60 4.13
C GLY A 133 -4.85 22.89 4.90
N GLY A 134 -6.05 23.43 4.70
CA GLY A 134 -6.58 24.58 5.43
C GLY A 134 -7.57 24.16 6.51
N VAL A 135 -7.52 24.83 7.65
CA VAL A 135 -8.47 24.71 8.76
C VAL A 135 -8.91 26.09 9.21
N ARG A 136 -10.22 26.29 9.31
CA ARG A 136 -10.83 27.48 9.93
C ARG A 136 -11.78 27.05 11.03
N ILE A 137 -11.77 27.77 12.15
CA ILE A 137 -12.58 27.46 13.33
C ILE A 137 -13.40 28.69 13.70
N TRP A 138 -14.70 28.50 13.89
CA TRP A 138 -15.59 29.49 14.46
C TRP A 138 -16.01 29.05 15.86
N VAL A 139 -16.05 30.01 16.78
CA VAL A 139 -16.59 29.86 18.13
C VAL A 139 -17.80 30.76 18.25
N ASN A 140 -18.97 30.20 18.56
CA ASN A 140 -20.23 30.94 18.70
C ASN A 140 -20.53 31.86 17.49
N GLY A 141 -20.25 31.36 16.28
CA GLY A 141 -20.46 32.06 15.01
C GLY A 141 -19.39 33.08 14.62
N GLN A 142 -18.37 33.32 15.45
CA GLN A 142 -17.25 34.23 15.14
C GLN A 142 -16.01 33.46 14.73
N GLU A 143 -15.35 33.86 13.63
CA GLU A 143 -14.11 33.22 13.17
C GLU A 143 -13.00 33.48 14.20
N ALA A 144 -12.49 32.43 14.83
CA ALA A 144 -11.46 32.49 15.85
C ALA A 144 -10.08 32.07 15.32
N VAL A 145 -10.05 31.14 14.37
CA VAL A 145 -8.80 30.59 13.82
C VAL A 145 -8.88 30.51 12.31
N ARG A 146 -7.77 30.88 11.65
CA ARG A 146 -7.51 30.64 10.25
C ARG A 146 -6.08 30.15 10.08
N PHE A 147 -5.92 28.88 9.68
CA PHE A 147 -4.62 28.28 9.40
C PHE A 147 -4.65 27.58 8.04
N GLU A 148 -3.88 28.09 7.08
CA GLU A 148 -4.00 27.73 5.66
C GLU A 148 -2.64 27.41 5.03
N PRO A 149 -1.89 26.43 5.54
CA PRO A 149 -0.59 26.07 4.98
C PRO A 149 -0.71 25.52 3.55
N PHE A 150 -1.74 24.71 3.27
CA PHE A 150 -1.97 24.07 1.96
C PHE A 150 -0.71 23.44 1.36
N LYS A 151 0.06 22.73 2.19
CA LYS A 151 1.28 22.03 1.79
C LYS A 151 0.95 20.57 1.52
N ARG A 152 1.04 20.15 0.26
CA ARG A 152 0.71 18.78 -0.18
C ARG A 152 1.48 17.75 0.66
N ASN A 153 0.74 16.95 1.44
CA ASN A 153 1.22 15.84 2.27
C ASN A 153 2.37 16.21 3.25
N VAL A 154 2.51 17.49 3.59
CA VAL A 154 3.49 17.96 4.59
C VAL A 154 2.74 18.56 5.76
N GLU A 155 2.79 17.87 6.89
CA GLU A 155 2.19 18.35 8.13
C GLU A 155 2.78 19.72 8.51
N SER A 156 1.89 20.66 8.81
CA SER A 156 2.21 21.96 9.38
C SER A 156 1.48 22.08 10.72
N ALA A 157 2.13 22.74 11.69
CA ALA A 157 1.60 22.88 13.04
C ALA A 157 1.59 24.36 13.47
N THR A 158 0.61 24.73 14.30
CA THR A 158 0.53 26.04 14.95
C THR A 158 -0.19 25.91 16.29
N GLU A 159 0.13 26.78 17.25
CA GLU A 159 -0.63 26.89 18.51
C GLU A 159 -1.77 27.89 18.31
N ILE A 160 -2.95 27.55 18.81
CA ILE A 160 -4.17 28.37 18.71
C ILE A 160 -4.78 28.57 20.09
N SER A 161 -5.51 29.67 20.24
CA SER A 161 -6.25 30.00 21.46
C SER A 161 -7.71 30.29 21.11
N LEU A 162 -8.64 29.57 21.73
CA LEU A 162 -10.08 29.77 21.56
C LEU A 162 -10.65 30.45 22.79
N GLN A 163 -11.37 31.56 22.60
CA GLN A 163 -12.08 32.24 23.69
C GLN A 163 -13.42 31.56 23.92
N LEU A 164 -13.61 30.94 25.09
CA LEU A 164 -14.83 30.24 25.46
C LEU A 164 -15.58 31.03 26.53
N GLU A 165 -16.90 31.11 26.39
CA GLU A 165 -17.83 31.60 27.41
C GLU A 165 -18.18 30.49 28.41
N ALA A 166 -18.70 30.84 29.59
CA ALA A 166 -19.20 29.83 30.53
C ALA A 166 -20.41 29.07 29.93
N GLY A 167 -20.43 27.75 30.11
CA GLY A 167 -21.43 26.87 29.53
C GLY A 167 -20.97 26.25 28.20
N ASP A 168 -21.92 26.07 27.28
CA ASP A 168 -21.72 25.40 26.00
C ASP A 168 -21.33 26.37 24.90
N ASN A 169 -20.20 26.11 24.25
CA ASN A 169 -19.69 26.90 23.13
C ASN A 169 -19.82 26.09 21.83
N GLU A 170 -20.47 26.66 20.82
CA GLU A 170 -20.58 26.05 19.50
C GLU A 170 -19.25 26.18 18.77
N ILE A 171 -18.71 25.04 18.32
CA ILE A 171 -17.48 24.96 17.53
C ILE A 171 -17.82 24.45 16.14
N LEU A 172 -17.52 25.26 15.13
CA LEU A 172 -17.63 24.88 13.74
C LEU A 172 -16.22 24.84 13.13
N VAL A 173 -15.87 23.74 12.49
CA VAL A 173 -14.60 23.56 11.79
C VAL A 173 -14.87 23.40 10.30
N HIS A 174 -14.19 24.20 9.49
CA HIS A 174 -14.07 23.95 8.05
C HIS A 174 -12.67 23.44 7.77
N THR A 175 -12.56 22.28 7.13
CA THR A 175 -11.29 21.77 6.63
C THR A 175 -11.35 21.57 5.13
N GLU A 176 -10.23 21.84 4.46
CA GLU A 176 -10.13 21.77 3.01
C GLU A 176 -8.71 21.52 2.53
N ASP A 177 -8.56 20.98 1.32
CA ASP A 177 -7.28 20.94 0.60
C ASP A 177 -7.53 20.90 -0.91
N LEU A 178 -6.49 21.14 -1.69
CA LEU A 178 -6.43 20.68 -3.07
C LEU A 178 -5.90 19.24 -3.08
N ALA A 179 -6.75 18.30 -3.46
CA ALA A 179 -6.37 16.92 -3.67
C ALA A 179 -5.67 16.74 -5.03
N GLU A 180 -4.49 16.14 -4.99
CA GLU A 180 -3.65 15.82 -6.14
C GLU A 180 -3.12 14.40 -5.93
N ARG A 181 -3.80 13.39 -6.49
CA ARG A 181 -3.49 11.96 -6.29
C ARG A 181 -3.73 11.53 -4.83
N ASP A 182 -2.75 10.86 -4.22
CA ASP A 182 -2.72 10.58 -2.79
C ASP A 182 -2.64 11.89 -2.00
N THR A 183 -3.67 12.18 -1.22
CA THR A 183 -3.77 13.44 -0.47
C THR A 183 -3.99 13.14 1.01
N THR A 184 -2.99 13.46 1.82
CA THR A 184 -3.07 13.41 3.28
C THR A 184 -3.90 14.59 3.78
N TRP A 185 -5.16 14.33 4.12
CA TRP A 185 -6.12 15.38 4.48
C TRP A 185 -6.73 15.13 5.85
N PHE A 186 -6.20 15.82 6.86
CA PHE A 186 -6.65 15.70 8.24
C PHE A 186 -6.59 17.04 8.97
N PHE A 187 -7.14 17.08 10.17
CA PHE A 187 -6.70 18.01 11.21
C PHE A 187 -6.55 17.30 12.56
N GLU A 188 -5.68 17.83 13.40
CA GLU A 188 -5.41 17.35 14.77
C GLU A 188 -5.51 18.54 15.71
N LEU A 189 -6.34 18.46 16.75
CA LEU A 189 -6.46 19.46 17.81
C LEU A 189 -6.02 18.84 19.12
N GLU A 190 -4.77 19.06 19.51
CA GLU A 190 -4.14 18.53 20.72
C GLU A 190 -4.28 19.52 21.89
N MET A 191 -4.67 19.03 23.06
CA MET A 191 -4.88 19.82 24.26
C MET A 191 -3.55 20.22 24.93
N LEU A 192 -3.29 21.52 25.07
CA LEU A 192 -2.09 22.03 25.75
C LEU A 192 -2.31 22.40 27.22
N ASP A 193 -3.53 22.76 27.62
CA ASP A 193 -3.84 23.14 29.00
C ASP A 193 -3.88 21.93 29.94
N GLU A 194 -3.55 22.17 31.22
CA GLU A 194 -3.72 21.19 32.30
C GLU A 194 -5.20 20.94 32.64
N GLU A 195 -6.04 21.98 32.52
CA GLU A 195 -7.47 21.88 32.79
C GLU A 195 -8.17 21.13 31.65
N PRO A 196 -8.79 19.96 31.92
CA PRO A 196 -9.43 19.17 30.87
C PRO A 196 -10.59 19.92 30.23
N LEU A 197 -10.89 19.56 28.99
CA LEU A 197 -12.02 20.07 28.24
C LEU A 197 -13.14 19.03 28.21
N THR A 198 -14.39 19.46 28.38
CA THR A 198 -15.55 18.60 28.11
C THR A 198 -16.04 18.87 26.69
N VAL A 199 -16.06 17.83 25.85
CA VAL A 199 -16.57 17.91 24.47
C VAL A 199 -17.90 17.16 24.39
N LEU A 200 -18.90 17.82 23.81
CA LEU A 200 -20.23 17.27 23.57
C LEU A 200 -20.48 17.12 22.06
N LEU A 201 -21.13 16.03 21.67
CA LEU A 201 -21.57 15.86 20.28
C LEU A 201 -22.99 16.42 20.09
N PRO A 202 -23.24 17.20 19.02
CA PRO A 202 -24.55 17.78 18.72
C PRO A 202 -25.46 16.76 18.03
N VAL A 203 -25.65 15.59 18.63
CA VAL A 203 -26.49 14.50 18.12
C VAL A 203 -27.47 14.01 19.18
N ALA A 204 -28.62 13.52 18.73
CA ALA A 204 -29.64 12.95 19.59
C ALA A 204 -29.28 11.51 20.02
N LEU A 205 -28.12 11.35 20.65
CA LEU A 205 -27.68 10.13 21.32
C LEU A 205 -27.36 10.46 22.78
N ASP A 206 -27.51 9.50 23.69
CA ASP A 206 -27.02 9.59 25.06
C ASP A 206 -25.55 9.15 25.19
N GLN A 207 -24.98 9.35 26.39
CA GLN A 207 -23.58 9.03 26.66
C GLN A 207 -23.24 7.54 26.54
N ASP A 208 -24.17 6.67 26.90
CA ASP A 208 -23.95 5.22 26.86
C ASP A 208 -24.02 4.71 25.41
N GLU A 209 -24.92 5.26 24.60
CA GLU A 209 -25.01 4.98 23.16
C GLU A 209 -23.71 5.36 22.42
N VAL A 210 -23.11 6.51 22.73
CA VAL A 210 -21.83 6.92 22.11
C VAL A 210 -20.67 6.05 22.57
N ARG A 211 -20.57 5.73 23.87
CA ARG A 211 -19.53 4.83 24.39
C ARG A 211 -19.62 3.43 23.79
N GLU A 212 -20.84 2.94 23.60
CA GLU A 212 -21.10 1.67 22.92
C GLU A 212 -20.55 1.70 21.48
N LEU A 213 -20.90 2.73 20.69
CA LEU A 213 -20.40 2.89 19.32
C LEU A 213 -18.88 3.03 19.28
N GLU A 214 -18.27 3.80 20.18
CA GLU A 214 -16.82 3.94 20.32
C GLU A 214 -16.13 2.59 20.56
N GLY A 215 -16.65 1.78 21.49
CA GLY A 215 -16.11 0.45 21.78
C GLY A 215 -16.14 -0.48 20.56
N LEU A 216 -17.26 -0.45 19.81
CA LEU A 216 -17.41 -1.27 18.60
C LEU A 216 -16.40 -0.86 17.52
N VAL A 217 -16.27 0.43 17.22
CA VAL A 217 -15.40 0.89 16.11
C VAL A 217 -13.92 0.85 16.45
N ARG A 218 -13.55 0.84 17.73
CA ARG A 218 -12.15 0.65 18.17
C ARG A 218 -11.69 -0.79 18.00
N GLY A 219 -12.56 -1.75 18.31
CA GLY A 219 -12.20 -3.18 18.31
C GLY A 219 -12.50 -3.93 17.01
N VAL A 220 -13.17 -3.30 16.05
CA VAL A 220 -13.67 -4.02 14.86
C VAL A 220 -12.53 -4.53 13.97
N ARG A 221 -12.67 -5.79 13.55
CA ARG A 221 -11.75 -6.48 12.63
C ARG A 221 -12.44 -7.65 11.92
N PRO A 222 -11.93 -8.09 10.76
CA PRO A 222 -12.36 -9.38 10.21
C PRO A 222 -11.86 -10.53 11.11
N ALA A 223 -12.60 -11.64 11.16
CA ALA A 223 -12.18 -12.84 11.89
C ALA A 223 -10.92 -13.50 11.29
N HIS A 224 -10.73 -13.33 9.99
CA HIS A 224 -9.62 -13.87 9.21
C HIS A 224 -8.98 -12.79 8.33
N ASP A 225 -7.68 -12.90 8.05
CA ASP A 225 -7.07 -12.07 6.99
C ASP A 225 -7.57 -12.52 5.61
N VAL A 226 -7.90 -13.81 5.47
CA VAL A 226 -8.40 -14.40 4.22
C VAL A 226 -9.63 -15.27 4.45
N PHE A 227 -10.69 -15.00 3.70
CA PHE A 227 -11.90 -15.79 3.62
C PHE A 227 -11.86 -16.66 2.36
N VAL A 228 -11.79 -17.98 2.55
CA VAL A 228 -11.75 -18.95 1.44
C VAL A 228 -13.11 -19.63 1.29
N ASN A 229 -13.89 -19.21 0.30
CA ASN A 229 -15.23 -19.74 0.02
C ASN A 229 -16.12 -19.88 1.28
N GLN A 230 -16.07 -18.86 2.15
CA GLN A 230 -16.81 -18.81 3.40
C GLN A 230 -17.38 -17.41 3.60
N PRO A 231 -18.46 -17.26 4.40
CA PRO A 231 -19.03 -15.96 4.73
C PRO A 231 -18.05 -15.02 5.41
N LEU A 232 -18.21 -13.71 5.18
CA LEU A 232 -17.53 -12.68 5.96
C LEU A 232 -17.98 -12.73 7.42
N GLU A 233 -17.04 -12.93 8.34
CA GLU A 233 -17.23 -12.82 9.79
C GLU A 233 -16.45 -11.61 10.31
N ILE A 234 -17.15 -10.74 11.04
CA ILE A 234 -16.60 -9.55 11.69
C ILE A 234 -16.67 -9.73 13.21
N ILE A 235 -15.58 -9.40 13.89
CA ILE A 235 -15.43 -9.47 15.35
C ILE A 235 -15.36 -8.06 15.91
N PHE A 236 -16.04 -7.86 17.04
CA PHE A 236 -15.96 -6.69 17.89
C PHE A 236 -15.40 -7.10 19.26
N ASP A 237 -14.64 -6.22 19.93
CA ASP A 237 -14.17 -6.52 21.29
C ASP A 237 -15.28 -6.35 22.34
N THR A 238 -16.23 -5.45 22.06
CA THR A 238 -17.41 -5.22 22.89
C THR A 238 -18.65 -5.76 22.20
N ALA A 239 -19.70 -5.98 22.98
CA ALA A 239 -21.04 -6.30 22.48
C ALA A 239 -22.00 -5.16 22.83
N PRO A 240 -22.92 -4.78 21.94
CA PRO A 240 -23.88 -3.75 22.26
C PRO A 240 -24.92 -4.29 23.25
N VAL A 241 -25.46 -3.40 24.08
CA VAL A 241 -26.55 -3.65 25.02
C VAL A 241 -27.87 -3.90 24.29
N ARG A 242 -28.02 -3.32 23.09
CA ARG A 242 -29.22 -3.45 22.24
C ARG A 242 -28.84 -3.79 20.80
N GLY A 243 -29.81 -4.27 20.02
CA GLY A 243 -29.58 -4.56 18.61
C GLY A 243 -29.28 -3.29 17.81
N LEU A 244 -28.15 -3.28 17.09
CA LEU A 244 -27.73 -2.18 16.23
C LEU A 244 -27.74 -2.61 14.76
N PRO A 245 -28.27 -1.78 13.84
CA PRO A 245 -28.19 -2.05 12.43
C PRO A 245 -26.76 -1.83 11.95
N VAL A 246 -26.31 -2.68 11.04
CA VAL A 246 -25.01 -2.61 10.40
C VAL A 246 -25.20 -2.72 8.89
N GLU A 247 -24.92 -1.65 8.17
CA GLU A 247 -24.81 -1.67 6.70
C GLU A 247 -23.38 -2.06 6.34
N ILE A 248 -23.21 -3.07 5.47
CA ILE A 248 -21.91 -3.49 4.95
C ILE A 248 -21.90 -3.37 3.44
N LYS A 249 -20.89 -2.67 2.91
CA LYS A 249 -20.57 -2.60 1.47
C LYS A 249 -19.17 -3.14 1.26
N VAL A 250 -19.02 -4.14 0.40
CA VAL A 250 -17.71 -4.65 -0.03
C VAL A 250 -17.34 -4.00 -1.34
N VAL A 251 -16.21 -3.31 -1.37
CA VAL A 251 -15.75 -2.45 -2.46
C VAL A 251 -14.36 -2.89 -2.92
N GLY A 252 -14.18 -3.11 -4.22
CA GLY A 252 -12.87 -3.51 -4.76
C GLY A 252 -11.86 -2.35 -4.81
N HIS A 253 -10.57 -2.65 -4.61
CA HIS A 253 -9.46 -1.66 -4.60
C HIS A 253 -8.96 -1.21 -5.99
N GLY A 254 -9.81 -1.27 -7.03
CA GLY A 254 -9.48 -0.81 -8.39
C GLY A 254 -9.88 0.65 -8.66
N HIS A 255 -9.44 1.23 -9.79
CA HIS A 255 -9.86 2.58 -10.23
C HIS A 255 -11.40 2.74 -10.24
N GLU A 256 -12.13 1.74 -10.75
CA GLU A 256 -13.61 1.76 -10.82
C GLU A 256 -14.31 1.58 -9.46
N ARG A 257 -13.58 1.10 -8.43
CA ARG A 257 -14.11 0.76 -7.10
C ARG A 257 -15.48 0.05 -7.13
N PRO A 258 -15.60 -1.11 -7.80
CA PRO A 258 -16.88 -1.78 -7.98
C PRO A 258 -17.47 -2.20 -6.63
N LEU A 259 -18.78 -2.02 -6.47
CA LEU A 259 -19.55 -2.58 -5.36
C LEU A 259 -19.78 -4.08 -5.60
N LEU A 260 -19.15 -4.92 -4.79
CA LEU A 260 -19.18 -6.38 -4.93
C LEU A 260 -20.30 -7.02 -4.12
N ALA A 261 -20.62 -6.45 -2.97
CA ALA A 261 -21.74 -6.88 -2.13
C ALA A 261 -22.28 -5.71 -1.30
N HIS A 262 -23.56 -5.75 -0.98
CA HIS A 262 -24.24 -4.77 -0.13
C HIS A 262 -25.31 -5.47 0.70
N VAL A 263 -25.16 -5.47 2.02
CA VAL A 263 -26.08 -6.14 2.95
C VAL A 263 -26.44 -5.21 4.11
N HIS A 264 -27.63 -5.44 4.68
CA HIS A 264 -28.07 -4.80 5.91
C HIS A 264 -28.31 -5.88 6.95
N LEU A 265 -27.53 -5.83 8.04
CA LEU A 265 -27.57 -6.81 9.11
C LEU A 265 -27.91 -6.13 10.44
N THR A 266 -28.08 -6.94 11.48
CA THR A 266 -28.24 -6.46 12.86
C THR A 266 -27.19 -7.13 13.74
N LEU A 267 -26.33 -6.35 14.38
CA LEU A 267 -25.52 -6.82 15.50
C LEU A 267 -26.44 -6.91 16.72
N HIS A 268 -26.82 -8.13 17.11
CA HIS A 268 -27.78 -8.32 18.20
C HIS A 268 -27.18 -8.00 19.56
N ALA A 269 -28.06 -7.68 20.51
CA ALA A 269 -27.68 -7.43 21.90
C ALA A 269 -26.82 -8.57 22.46
N HIS A 270 -25.74 -8.20 23.15
CA HIS A 270 -24.79 -9.11 23.79
C HIS A 270 -24.05 -10.06 22.83
N GLN A 271 -24.08 -9.80 21.53
CA GLN A 271 -23.24 -10.47 20.54
C GLN A 271 -22.11 -9.55 20.10
N ASN A 272 -20.92 -10.12 19.97
CA ASN A 272 -19.72 -9.41 19.52
C ASN A 272 -19.21 -9.94 18.17
N ARG A 273 -20.06 -10.67 17.45
CA ARG A 273 -19.77 -11.28 16.15
C ARG A 273 -20.91 -11.00 15.20
N LEU A 274 -20.56 -10.70 13.96
CA LEU A 274 -21.50 -10.47 12.88
C LEU A 274 -21.10 -11.33 11.68
N ILE A 275 -21.99 -12.21 11.23
CA ILE A 275 -21.77 -13.08 10.07
C ILE A 275 -22.64 -12.57 8.92
N ALA A 276 -22.03 -12.29 7.78
CA ALA A 276 -22.70 -11.86 6.56
C ALA A 276 -22.74 -13.03 5.57
N GLU A 277 -23.75 -13.90 5.69
CA GLU A 277 -23.94 -15.11 4.87
C GLU A 277 -23.93 -14.82 3.36
N ASP A 278 -24.56 -13.70 2.95
CA ASP A 278 -24.65 -13.26 1.56
C ASP A 278 -23.33 -12.67 1.01
N ILE A 279 -22.34 -12.46 1.88
CA ILE A 279 -20.97 -12.08 1.49
C ILE A 279 -20.11 -13.34 1.51
N SER A 280 -20.42 -14.24 0.58
CA SER A 280 -19.66 -15.45 0.28
C SER A 280 -19.58 -15.61 -1.24
N GLY A 281 -18.46 -16.15 -1.75
CA GLY A 281 -18.27 -16.36 -3.19
C GLY A 281 -18.19 -15.06 -4.03
N ILE A 282 -17.88 -13.93 -3.41
CA ILE A 282 -17.55 -12.70 -4.15
C ILE A 282 -16.22 -12.88 -4.91
N ALA A 283 -15.97 -12.00 -5.89
CA ALA A 283 -14.78 -12.09 -6.73
C ALA A 283 -13.49 -12.08 -5.89
N ASP A 284 -12.53 -12.92 -6.26
CA ASP A 284 -11.22 -13.00 -5.62
C ASP A 284 -10.54 -11.62 -5.60
N GLY A 285 -10.01 -11.24 -4.44
CA GLY A 285 -9.36 -9.95 -4.25
C GLY A 285 -9.26 -9.52 -2.80
N TYR A 286 -8.44 -8.50 -2.57
CA TYR A 286 -8.39 -7.78 -1.31
C TYR A 286 -9.34 -6.60 -1.46
N HIS A 287 -10.34 -6.51 -0.57
CA HIS A 287 -11.46 -5.58 -0.73
C HIS A 287 -11.71 -4.80 0.55
N GLY A 288 -12.12 -3.55 0.38
CA GLY A 288 -12.58 -2.68 1.45
C GLY A 288 -13.98 -3.08 1.91
N ILE A 289 -14.12 -3.28 3.22
CA ILE A 289 -15.37 -3.54 3.91
C ILE A 289 -15.80 -2.24 4.57
N HIS A 290 -16.68 -1.51 3.90
CA HIS A 290 -17.24 -0.26 4.39
C HIS A 290 -18.45 -0.57 5.26
N MET A 291 -18.33 -0.32 6.55
CA MET A 291 -19.32 -0.64 7.56
C MET A 291 -19.89 0.65 8.16
N THR A 292 -21.22 0.77 8.20
CA THR A 292 -21.91 1.85 8.91
C THR A 292 -22.75 1.25 10.03
N ILE A 293 -22.43 1.59 11.28
CA ILE A 293 -23.09 1.07 12.49
C ILE A 293 -23.98 2.15 13.10
N GLY A 294 -25.23 1.81 13.42
CA GLY A 294 -26.18 2.69 14.10
C GLY A 294 -27.21 3.34 13.18
N TYR A 295 -27.97 4.31 13.70
CA TYR A 295 -29.13 4.89 13.01
C TYR A 295 -28.89 6.35 12.59
N GLY A 296 -29.08 6.65 11.30
CA GLY A 296 -29.13 8.00 10.77
C GLY A 296 -27.91 8.86 11.17
N PRO A 297 -28.09 10.10 11.65
CA PRO A 297 -27.01 10.99 12.09
C PRO A 297 -26.17 10.47 13.27
N GLY A 298 -26.68 9.48 14.02
CA GLY A 298 -25.98 8.80 15.10
C GLY A 298 -25.19 7.57 14.67
N SER A 299 -24.88 7.45 13.37
CA SER A 299 -24.11 6.33 12.83
C SER A 299 -22.62 6.66 12.72
N VAL A 300 -21.79 5.62 12.80
CA VAL A 300 -20.34 5.69 12.60
C VAL A 300 -19.95 4.81 11.43
N THR A 301 -19.07 5.33 10.59
CA THR A 301 -18.52 4.58 9.46
C THR A 301 -17.11 4.11 9.76
N ARG A 302 -16.83 2.85 9.45
CA ARG A 302 -15.48 2.28 9.50
C ARG A 302 -15.18 1.46 8.27
N VAL A 303 -13.96 1.59 7.77
CA VAL A 303 -13.45 0.81 6.65
C VAL A 303 -12.36 -0.09 7.20
N ILE A 304 -12.51 -1.38 6.96
CA ILE A 304 -11.50 -2.42 7.23
C ILE A 304 -11.27 -3.18 5.93
N ASP A 305 -10.22 -3.99 5.84
CA ASP A 305 -9.94 -4.78 4.65
C ASP A 305 -9.87 -6.27 4.95
N ALA A 306 -10.22 -7.09 3.97
CA ALA A 306 -9.97 -8.53 4.00
C ALA A 306 -9.72 -9.09 2.60
N ALA A 307 -9.00 -10.20 2.53
CA ALA A 307 -8.87 -10.98 1.31
C ALA A 307 -10.02 -11.98 1.16
N PHE A 308 -10.51 -12.13 -0.05
CA PHE A 308 -11.49 -13.14 -0.44
C PHE A 308 -10.89 -14.01 -1.54
N MET A 309 -11.04 -15.32 -1.39
CA MET A 309 -10.54 -16.30 -2.34
C MET A 309 -11.57 -17.40 -2.56
N SER A 310 -11.73 -17.80 -3.82
CA SER A 310 -12.56 -18.94 -4.22
C SER A 310 -11.93 -20.28 -3.82
N ALA A 311 -10.60 -20.37 -3.87
CA ALA A 311 -9.86 -21.57 -3.49
C ALA A 311 -8.46 -21.22 -2.94
N ILE A 312 -8.04 -21.94 -1.90
CA ILE A 312 -6.70 -21.76 -1.34
C ILE A 312 -5.61 -22.35 -2.24
N SER A 313 -5.91 -23.43 -2.96
CA SER A 313 -4.98 -24.07 -3.89
C SER A 313 -5.09 -23.45 -5.28
N PRO A 314 -3.96 -23.31 -5.99
CA PRO A 314 -3.99 -22.78 -7.35
C PRO A 314 -4.62 -23.79 -8.32
N LEU A 315 -5.07 -23.28 -9.47
CA LEU A 315 -5.48 -24.13 -10.58
C LEU A 315 -4.31 -25.01 -11.05
N PRO A 316 -4.55 -26.27 -11.46
CA PRO A 316 -3.53 -27.09 -12.09
C PRO A 316 -2.89 -26.34 -13.26
N ALA A 317 -1.56 -26.21 -13.21
CA ALA A 317 -0.81 -25.57 -14.26
C ALA A 317 -0.67 -26.51 -15.46
N GLU A 318 -0.83 -25.95 -16.66
CA GLU A 318 -0.56 -26.66 -17.90
C GLU A 318 0.94 -26.96 -18.06
N ALA A 319 1.27 -28.02 -18.81
CA ALA A 319 2.64 -28.52 -18.91
C ALA A 319 3.59 -27.57 -19.66
N SER A 320 3.13 -26.95 -20.76
CA SER A 320 3.94 -26.03 -21.57
C SER A 320 3.66 -24.57 -21.25
N LEU A 321 4.66 -23.70 -21.46
CA LEU A 321 4.49 -22.25 -21.34
C LEU A 321 3.37 -21.74 -22.25
N SER A 322 3.29 -22.21 -23.49
CA SER A 322 2.24 -21.83 -24.45
C SER A 322 0.83 -22.18 -23.95
N ALA A 323 0.65 -23.36 -23.35
CA ALA A 323 -0.63 -23.77 -22.79
C ALA A 323 -0.98 -22.96 -21.53
N ARG A 324 0.01 -22.63 -20.68
CA ARG A 324 -0.21 -21.73 -19.53
C ARG A 324 -0.58 -20.31 -19.94
N LYS A 325 0.08 -19.75 -20.96
CA LYS A 325 -0.30 -18.45 -21.56
C LYS A 325 -1.75 -18.48 -22.06
N ARG A 326 -2.14 -19.55 -22.76
CA ARG A 326 -3.52 -19.72 -23.24
C ARG A 326 -4.52 -19.80 -22.08
N GLN A 327 -4.24 -20.61 -21.06
CA GLN A 327 -5.07 -20.72 -19.86
C GLN A 327 -5.26 -19.36 -19.17
N ALA A 328 -4.19 -18.57 -19.04
CA ALA A 328 -4.24 -17.24 -18.43
C ALA A 328 -5.06 -16.24 -19.27
N LEU A 329 -4.98 -16.28 -20.60
CA LEU A 329 -5.82 -15.45 -21.49
C LEU A 329 -7.29 -15.83 -21.37
N GLU A 330 -7.61 -17.13 -21.37
CA GLU A 330 -9.00 -17.60 -21.23
C GLU A 330 -9.60 -17.23 -19.88
N TYR A 331 -8.80 -17.33 -18.81
CA TYR A 331 -9.18 -16.85 -17.49
C TYR A 331 -9.43 -15.34 -17.50
N SER A 332 -8.48 -14.55 -18.03
CA SER A 332 -8.56 -13.08 -18.03
C SER A 332 -9.72 -12.54 -18.86
N ALA A 333 -10.06 -13.18 -19.98
CA ALA A 333 -11.19 -12.78 -20.81
C ALA A 333 -12.53 -12.89 -20.04
N ARG A 334 -12.67 -13.94 -19.22
CA ARG A 334 -13.89 -14.24 -18.46
C ARG A 334 -13.96 -13.48 -17.12
N PHE A 335 -12.84 -13.43 -16.39
CA PHE A 335 -12.80 -13.01 -14.99
C PHE A 335 -11.92 -11.80 -14.72
N GLY A 336 -11.22 -11.27 -15.74
CA GLY A 336 -10.33 -10.13 -15.58
C GLY A 336 -11.08 -8.86 -15.15
N ALA A 337 -10.36 -7.95 -14.48
CA ALA A 337 -10.86 -6.63 -14.19
C ALA A 337 -11.24 -5.89 -15.48
N ASN A 338 -12.14 -4.93 -15.36
CA ASN A 338 -12.65 -4.11 -16.46
C ASN A 338 -11.59 -3.10 -16.94
N ARG A 339 -10.54 -3.62 -17.58
CA ARG A 339 -9.40 -2.84 -18.07
C ARG A 339 -9.04 -3.29 -19.48
N ALA A 340 -8.30 -2.48 -20.21
CA ALA A 340 -7.85 -2.79 -21.57
C ALA A 340 -7.14 -4.15 -21.69
N GLY A 341 -6.43 -4.62 -20.66
CA GLY A 341 -5.85 -5.98 -20.64
C GLY A 341 -6.88 -7.09 -20.85
N ARG A 342 -8.08 -6.99 -20.25
CA ARG A 342 -9.17 -7.95 -20.49
C ARG A 342 -9.62 -7.96 -21.94
N LEU A 343 -9.66 -6.79 -22.60
CA LEU A 343 -9.99 -6.72 -24.03
C LEU A 343 -8.93 -7.44 -24.87
N ILE A 344 -7.64 -7.33 -24.53
CA ILE A 344 -6.57 -8.06 -25.23
C ILE A 344 -6.84 -9.57 -25.13
N ALA A 345 -7.15 -10.05 -23.92
CA ALA A 345 -7.49 -11.45 -23.70
C ALA A 345 -8.74 -11.90 -24.48
N MET A 346 -9.79 -11.06 -24.55
CA MET A 346 -10.98 -11.35 -25.34
C MET A 346 -10.65 -11.46 -26.84
N MET A 347 -9.83 -10.55 -27.37
CA MET A 347 -9.44 -10.56 -28.78
C MET A 347 -8.54 -11.75 -29.15
N GLU A 348 -7.63 -12.15 -28.27
CA GLU A 348 -6.77 -13.33 -28.44
C GLU A 348 -7.52 -14.66 -28.33
N THR A 349 -8.51 -14.73 -27.43
CA THR A 349 -9.27 -15.96 -27.20
C THR A 349 -10.45 -16.13 -28.14
N GLY A 350 -10.93 -15.05 -28.73
CA GLY A 350 -12.20 -15.01 -29.46
C GLY A 350 -13.42 -15.01 -28.53
N TYR A 351 -13.25 -14.62 -27.25
CA TYR A 351 -14.34 -14.54 -26.30
C TYR A 351 -15.22 -13.32 -26.60
N GLU A 352 -16.47 -13.58 -26.99
CA GLU A 352 -17.43 -12.54 -27.37
C GLU A 352 -18.28 -12.11 -26.17
N ASP A 353 -18.05 -10.88 -25.69
CA ASP A 353 -18.91 -10.19 -24.71
C ASP A 353 -18.93 -8.70 -25.07
N ARG A 354 -19.90 -8.32 -25.89
CA ARG A 354 -19.98 -6.96 -26.44
C ARG A 354 -20.27 -5.90 -25.38
N GLU A 355 -21.06 -6.24 -24.37
CA GLU A 355 -21.42 -5.30 -23.30
C GLU A 355 -20.18 -4.97 -22.45
N SER A 356 -19.43 -5.98 -22.02
CA SER A 356 -18.16 -5.75 -21.32
C SER A 356 -17.16 -5.01 -22.21
N PHE A 357 -17.08 -5.35 -23.50
CA PHE A 357 -16.18 -4.67 -24.43
C PHE A 357 -16.47 -3.17 -24.51
N ASP A 358 -17.71 -2.79 -24.84
CA ASP A 358 -18.11 -1.40 -25.02
C ASP A 358 -17.91 -0.61 -23.72
N ARG A 359 -18.32 -1.18 -22.57
CA ARG A 359 -18.16 -0.55 -21.25
C ARG A 359 -16.70 -0.31 -20.86
N ILE A 360 -15.81 -1.28 -21.10
CA ILE A 360 -14.38 -1.14 -20.78
C ILE A 360 -13.73 -0.10 -21.69
N VAL A 361 -14.06 -0.09 -22.99
CA VAL A 361 -13.55 0.94 -23.90
C VAL A 361 -14.01 2.33 -23.45
N ASP A 362 -15.29 2.50 -23.15
CA ASP A 362 -15.84 3.78 -22.71
C ASP A 362 -15.17 4.30 -21.43
N ALA A 363 -15.00 3.44 -20.42
CA ALA A 363 -14.30 3.80 -19.19
C ALA A 363 -12.82 4.13 -19.42
N THR A 364 -12.13 3.35 -20.26
CA THR A 364 -10.71 3.58 -20.60
C THR A 364 -10.51 4.93 -21.29
N LEU A 365 -11.36 5.24 -22.29
CA LEU A 365 -11.28 6.51 -23.01
C LEU A 365 -11.63 7.69 -22.11
N ALA A 366 -12.64 7.56 -21.24
CA ALA A 366 -13.01 8.62 -20.30
C ALA A 366 -11.85 9.00 -19.36
N SER A 367 -11.14 8.00 -18.82
CA SER A 367 -9.97 8.21 -17.95
C SER A 367 -8.81 8.89 -18.68
N ILE A 368 -8.51 8.47 -19.91
CA ILE A 368 -7.48 9.06 -20.77
C ILE A 368 -7.82 10.49 -21.16
N ASP A 369 -9.06 10.75 -21.59
CA ASP A 369 -9.53 12.07 -22.01
C ASP A 369 -9.55 13.06 -20.84
N ALA A 370 -9.88 12.59 -19.63
CA ALA A 370 -9.80 13.36 -18.39
C ALA A 370 -8.35 13.57 -17.88
N ARG A 371 -7.36 12.89 -18.47
CA ARG A 371 -5.96 12.89 -18.02
C ARG A 371 -5.83 12.55 -16.55
N GLU A 372 -6.55 11.51 -16.15
CA GLU A 372 -6.45 10.95 -14.82
C GLU A 372 -5.00 10.51 -14.54
N ASP A 373 -4.56 10.68 -13.29
CA ASP A 373 -3.30 10.09 -12.85
C ASP A 373 -3.32 8.57 -13.10
N CYS A 374 -2.18 8.03 -13.55
CA CYS A 374 -2.02 6.65 -14.04
C CYS A 374 -2.71 6.33 -15.38
N SER A 375 -3.21 7.33 -16.13
CA SER A 375 -3.76 7.11 -17.48
C SER A 375 -2.72 6.57 -18.48
N ASP A 376 -1.43 6.79 -18.24
CA ASP A 376 -0.32 6.21 -19.00
C ASP A 376 -0.27 4.67 -18.91
N PHE A 377 -0.66 4.09 -17.78
CA PHE A 377 -0.71 2.64 -17.59
C PHE A 377 -1.83 1.97 -18.39
N ILE A 378 -2.90 2.70 -18.72
CA ILE A 378 -4.01 2.19 -19.55
C ILE A 378 -3.89 2.60 -21.02
N MET A 379 -3.14 3.68 -21.32
CA MET A 379 -2.84 4.12 -22.68
C MET A 379 -2.01 3.06 -23.44
N VAL A 380 -0.98 2.48 -22.81
CA VAL A 380 -0.12 1.49 -23.49
C VAL A 380 -0.90 0.23 -23.91
N PRO A 381 -1.70 -0.43 -23.05
CA PRO A 381 -2.57 -1.53 -23.47
C PRO A 381 -3.63 -1.12 -24.51
N LEU A 382 -4.13 0.12 -24.48
CA LEU A 382 -5.04 0.64 -25.51
C LEU A 382 -4.35 0.76 -26.88
N LEU A 383 -3.11 1.23 -26.91
CA LEU A 383 -2.29 1.29 -28.13
C LEU A 383 -1.95 -0.12 -28.64
N TRP A 384 -1.68 -1.08 -27.75
CA TRP A 384 -1.56 -2.49 -28.12
C TRP A 384 -2.84 -3.01 -28.77
N LEU A 385 -4.02 -2.73 -28.20
CA LEU A 385 -5.30 -3.12 -28.78
C LEU A 385 -5.51 -2.53 -30.18
N LEU A 386 -5.27 -1.23 -30.32
CA LEU A 386 -5.40 -0.53 -31.59
C LEU A 386 -4.48 -1.15 -32.64
N GLY A 387 -3.22 -1.37 -32.28
CA GLY A 387 -2.23 -1.90 -33.19
C GLY A 387 -2.46 -3.36 -33.57
N ALA A 388 -2.72 -4.24 -32.59
CA ALA A 388 -2.83 -5.68 -32.82
C ALA A 388 -4.20 -6.10 -33.37
N TYR A 389 -5.27 -5.36 -33.04
CA TYR A 389 -6.64 -5.78 -33.35
C TYR A 389 -7.54 -4.67 -33.93
N GLY A 390 -6.98 -3.51 -34.30
CA GLY A 390 -7.73 -2.39 -34.89
C GLY A 390 -8.67 -2.81 -36.04
N ASP A 391 -8.18 -3.65 -36.96
CA ASP A 391 -8.94 -4.14 -38.12
C ASP A 391 -10.13 -5.04 -37.75
N ARG A 392 -10.15 -5.59 -36.54
CA ARG A 392 -11.22 -6.44 -36.00
C ARG A 392 -12.23 -5.66 -35.15
N MET A 393 -11.93 -4.40 -34.79
CA MET A 393 -12.79 -3.56 -33.97
C MET A 393 -13.77 -2.74 -34.83
N PRO A 394 -14.91 -2.30 -34.27
CA PRO A 394 -15.80 -1.38 -34.99
C PRO A 394 -15.08 -0.09 -35.36
N LYS A 395 -15.25 0.38 -36.61
CA LYS A 395 -14.61 1.61 -37.10
C LYS A 395 -14.84 2.83 -36.19
N ALA A 396 -16.06 2.99 -35.70
CA ALA A 396 -16.40 4.09 -34.78
C ALA A 396 -15.58 4.03 -33.47
N THR A 397 -15.32 2.83 -32.95
CA THR A 397 -14.48 2.62 -31.78
C THR A 397 -13.03 2.99 -32.07
N VAL A 398 -12.50 2.56 -33.22
CA VAL A 398 -11.14 2.90 -33.67
C VAL A 398 -10.97 4.42 -33.79
N GLU A 399 -11.92 5.14 -34.39
CA GLU A 399 -11.84 6.60 -34.52
C GLU A 399 -11.87 7.31 -33.17
N ARG A 400 -12.66 6.83 -32.21
CA ARG A 400 -12.67 7.37 -30.83
C ARG A 400 -11.31 7.16 -30.15
N ILE A 401 -10.73 5.97 -30.27
CA ILE A 401 -9.40 5.67 -29.74
C ILE A 401 -8.36 6.61 -30.36
N ARG A 402 -8.37 6.75 -31.70
CA ARG A 402 -7.46 7.67 -32.41
C ARG A 402 -7.59 9.10 -31.89
N HIS A 403 -8.82 9.58 -31.68
CA HIS A 403 -9.06 10.92 -31.15
C HIS A 403 -8.44 11.13 -29.77
N SER A 404 -8.66 10.20 -28.84
CA SER A 404 -8.07 10.26 -27.49
C SER A 404 -6.54 10.20 -27.54
N VAL A 405 -5.97 9.30 -28.35
CA VAL A 405 -4.51 9.18 -28.55
C VAL A 405 -3.90 10.50 -29.06
N LEU A 406 -4.53 11.17 -30.02
CA LEU A 406 -4.04 12.44 -30.59
C LEU A 406 -4.21 13.64 -29.65
N SER A 407 -5.16 13.55 -28.71
CA SER A 407 -5.52 14.62 -27.77
C SER A 407 -4.82 14.51 -26.41
N TYR A 408 -4.16 13.37 -26.16
CA TYR A 408 -3.45 13.07 -24.93
C TYR A 408 -2.17 13.91 -24.77
N ARG A 409 -1.73 14.04 -23.52
CA ARG A 409 -0.50 14.73 -23.13
C ARG A 409 0.56 13.69 -22.79
N TYR A 410 1.62 13.62 -23.59
CA TYR A 410 2.62 12.55 -23.49
C TYR A 410 3.78 12.86 -22.55
N TRP A 411 4.04 14.15 -22.24
CA TRP A 411 5.11 14.51 -21.32
C TRP A 411 4.96 15.91 -20.73
N VAL A 412 5.80 16.22 -19.74
CA VAL A 412 5.75 17.49 -18.98
C VAL A 412 6.07 18.72 -19.82
N ASP A 413 6.81 18.58 -20.92
CA ASP A 413 7.12 19.70 -21.83
C ASP A 413 5.91 20.14 -22.67
N GLU A 414 4.84 19.35 -22.67
CA GLU A 414 3.56 19.71 -23.28
C GLU A 414 2.68 20.44 -22.24
N PRO A 415 1.89 21.47 -22.63
CA PRO A 415 1.01 22.18 -21.70
C PRO A 415 -0.06 21.28 -21.08
N GLY A 416 -0.19 21.33 -19.75
CA GLY A 416 -1.28 20.68 -19.03
C GLY A 416 -1.55 21.29 -17.67
N ASN A 417 -2.68 20.95 -17.09
CA ASN A 417 -3.18 21.40 -15.79
C ASN A 417 -3.78 20.22 -14.99
N ASP A 418 -3.38 19.02 -15.38
CA ASP A 418 -3.72 17.75 -14.77
C ASP A 418 -2.88 17.45 -13.52
N ALA A 419 -3.26 16.40 -12.79
CA ALA A 419 -2.52 15.86 -11.64
C ALA A 419 -1.75 14.58 -12.01
N MET A 420 -1.42 14.34 -13.28
CA MET A 420 -0.66 13.14 -13.64
C MET A 420 0.74 13.17 -13.03
N TRP A 421 1.21 12.02 -12.56
CA TRP A 421 2.56 11.82 -12.06
C TRP A 421 3.48 11.32 -13.17
N PHE A 422 4.46 12.14 -13.56
CA PHE A 422 5.34 11.84 -14.69
C PHE A 422 6.70 11.25 -14.29
N TRP A 423 7.08 11.26 -13.02
CA TRP A 423 8.51 11.30 -12.66
C TRP A 423 9.08 10.03 -12.03
N SER A 424 8.27 9.05 -11.64
CA SER A 424 8.81 7.74 -11.24
C SER A 424 9.16 6.91 -12.46
N GLU A 425 10.10 5.99 -12.26
CA GLU A 425 10.65 5.10 -13.27
C GLU A 425 9.60 4.42 -14.16
N ASN A 426 8.58 3.81 -13.55
CA ASN A 426 7.49 3.12 -14.24
C ASN A 426 6.62 4.06 -15.10
N HIS A 427 6.31 5.26 -14.60
CA HIS A 427 5.55 6.26 -15.34
C HIS A 427 6.37 6.81 -16.53
N VAL A 428 7.65 7.12 -16.32
CA VAL A 428 8.55 7.57 -17.41
C VAL A 428 8.56 6.53 -18.54
N LEU A 429 8.70 5.25 -18.17
CA LEU A 429 8.63 4.15 -19.13
C LEU A 429 7.30 4.12 -19.87
N CYS A 430 6.16 4.18 -19.17
CA CYS A 430 4.83 4.08 -19.80
C CYS A 430 4.48 5.31 -20.66
N PHE A 431 4.84 6.51 -20.23
CA PHE A 431 4.69 7.73 -21.04
C PHE A 431 5.51 7.69 -22.31
N HIS A 432 6.78 7.28 -22.25
CA HIS A 432 7.61 7.22 -23.46
C HIS A 432 7.28 6.02 -24.35
N THR A 433 6.84 4.91 -23.77
CA THR A 433 6.31 3.77 -24.54
C THR A 433 5.05 4.19 -25.28
N SER A 434 4.09 4.84 -24.61
CA SER A 434 2.88 5.32 -25.28
C SER A 434 3.19 6.37 -26.34
N GLN A 435 4.14 7.28 -26.10
CA GLN A 435 4.60 8.27 -27.08
C GLN A 435 5.17 7.61 -28.34
N LEU A 436 6.00 6.57 -28.18
CA LEU A 436 6.58 5.82 -29.29
C LEU A 436 5.48 5.11 -30.10
N LEU A 437 4.65 4.32 -29.44
CA LEU A 437 3.62 3.51 -30.12
C LEU A 437 2.57 4.38 -30.81
N ALA A 438 2.13 5.47 -30.18
CA ALA A 438 1.22 6.42 -30.79
C ALA A 438 1.83 7.06 -32.04
N GLY A 439 3.12 7.44 -31.99
CA GLY A 439 3.84 7.99 -33.13
C GLY A 439 4.02 7.00 -34.29
N LEU A 440 4.27 5.71 -33.99
CA LEU A 440 4.40 4.65 -34.99
C LEU A 440 3.06 4.31 -35.65
N LEU A 441 1.96 4.28 -34.88
CA LEU A 441 0.63 3.96 -35.38
C LEU A 441 -0.01 5.10 -36.17
N LEU A 442 0.34 6.36 -35.85
CA LEU A 442 -0.26 7.57 -36.42
C LEU A 442 0.80 8.55 -36.97
N PRO A 443 1.69 8.11 -37.88
CA PRO A 443 2.94 8.81 -38.20
C PRO A 443 2.75 10.20 -38.84
N ASP A 444 1.66 10.39 -39.57
CA ASP A 444 1.35 11.61 -40.31
C ASP A 444 0.39 12.56 -39.57
N GLU A 445 -0.21 12.12 -38.46
CA GLU A 445 -1.21 12.88 -37.72
C GLU A 445 -0.56 13.91 -36.78
N LEU A 446 -1.32 14.97 -36.44
CA LEU A 446 -0.89 16.01 -35.51
C LEU A 446 -1.44 15.78 -34.10
N PHE A 447 -0.55 15.83 -33.11
CA PHE A 447 -0.86 15.69 -31.70
C PHE A 447 -1.21 17.04 -31.10
N SER A 448 -2.41 17.21 -30.56
CA SER A 448 -2.93 18.54 -30.22
C SER A 448 -2.25 19.19 -29.03
N ALA A 449 -1.71 18.40 -28.09
CA ALA A 449 -1.03 18.93 -26.91
C ALA A 449 0.33 19.56 -27.26
N SER A 450 1.05 19.01 -28.24
CA SER A 450 2.41 19.46 -28.60
C SER A 450 2.52 20.16 -29.95
N GLY A 451 1.56 19.94 -30.86
CA GLY A 451 1.65 20.34 -32.27
C GLY A 451 2.63 19.50 -33.10
N ARG A 452 3.18 18.40 -32.55
CA ARG A 452 4.13 17.51 -33.25
C ARG A 452 3.38 16.52 -34.15
N THR A 453 4.04 16.07 -35.22
CA THR A 453 3.56 14.92 -35.99
C THR A 453 3.86 13.60 -35.26
N GLY A 454 3.18 12.50 -35.63
CA GLY A 454 3.49 11.18 -35.08
C GLY A 454 4.95 10.76 -35.27
N ARG A 455 5.55 11.02 -36.44
CA ARG A 455 6.99 10.76 -36.66
C ARG A 455 7.88 11.52 -35.68
N GLN A 456 7.59 12.79 -35.42
CA GLN A 456 8.34 13.59 -34.43
C GLN A 456 8.15 13.06 -33.01
N GLN A 457 6.94 12.60 -32.66
CA GLN A 457 6.70 11.97 -31.35
C GLN A 457 7.51 10.67 -31.21
N ALA A 458 7.53 9.81 -32.24
CA ALA A 458 8.29 8.57 -32.24
C ALA A 458 9.81 8.82 -32.12
N GLU A 459 10.37 9.73 -32.91
CA GLU A 459 11.80 10.09 -32.84
C GLU A 459 12.19 10.59 -31.44
N LEU A 460 11.38 11.46 -30.84
CA LEU A 460 11.61 11.98 -29.49
C LEU A 460 11.48 10.88 -28.42
N ALA A 461 10.51 9.98 -28.56
CA ALA A 461 10.33 8.87 -27.65
C ALA A 461 11.52 7.91 -27.63
N VAL A 462 12.13 7.63 -28.80
CA VAL A 462 13.34 6.78 -28.88
C VAL A 462 14.50 7.39 -28.09
N GLU A 463 14.75 8.69 -28.20
CA GLU A 463 15.79 9.37 -27.44
C GLU A 463 15.55 9.28 -25.92
N ARG A 464 14.29 9.50 -25.49
CA ARG A 464 13.89 9.47 -24.08
C ARG A 464 13.92 8.07 -23.49
N LEU A 465 13.47 7.06 -24.22
CA LEU A 465 13.59 5.65 -23.84
C LEU A 465 15.07 5.26 -23.73
N GLY A 466 15.93 5.74 -24.63
CA GLY A 466 17.38 5.54 -24.53
C GLY A 466 17.92 5.99 -23.17
N ARG A 467 17.55 7.20 -22.73
CA ARG A 467 17.94 7.74 -21.41
C ARG A 467 17.35 6.94 -20.24
N TRP A 468 16.11 6.47 -20.36
CA TRP A 468 15.50 5.61 -19.36
C TRP A 468 16.27 4.31 -19.20
N PHE A 469 16.56 3.61 -20.31
CA PHE A 469 17.33 2.38 -20.29
C PHE A 469 18.76 2.58 -19.76
N ASP A 470 19.44 3.66 -20.16
CA ASP A 470 20.79 3.97 -19.65
C ASP A 470 20.80 4.07 -18.12
N SER A 471 19.73 4.59 -17.53
CA SER A 471 19.56 4.70 -16.08
C SER A 471 19.29 3.34 -15.42
N VAL A 472 18.30 2.59 -15.89
CA VAL A 472 17.90 1.32 -15.25
C VAL A 472 18.91 0.20 -15.48
N GLU A 473 19.64 0.19 -16.59
CA GLU A 473 20.71 -0.78 -16.82
C GLU A 473 21.91 -0.53 -15.91
N ALA A 474 22.20 0.75 -15.61
CA ALA A 474 23.30 1.13 -14.72
C ALA A 474 22.96 0.91 -13.24
N HIS A 475 21.71 1.09 -12.85
CA HIS A 475 21.33 1.18 -11.43
C HIS A 475 20.28 0.15 -10.98
N GLY A 476 19.58 -0.51 -11.90
CA GLY A 476 18.40 -1.29 -11.59
C GLY A 476 17.18 -0.41 -11.29
N LEU A 477 16.07 -1.07 -10.99
CA LEU A 477 14.77 -0.47 -10.74
C LEU A 477 14.72 0.20 -9.36
N ALA A 478 14.24 1.45 -9.30
CA ALA A 478 14.16 2.21 -8.04
C ALA A 478 13.20 1.58 -7.00
N GLU A 479 12.16 0.88 -7.46
CA GLU A 479 11.17 0.21 -6.62
C GLU A 479 11.41 -1.31 -6.63
N TRP A 480 12.58 -1.72 -6.12
CA TRP A 480 13.06 -3.11 -6.17
C TRP A 480 12.02 -4.14 -5.69
N ASN A 481 12.00 -5.29 -6.34
CA ASN A 481 11.15 -6.45 -6.04
C ASN A 481 9.67 -6.13 -5.76
N SER A 482 9.16 -4.98 -6.24
CA SER A 482 7.82 -4.55 -5.89
C SER A 482 6.78 -5.41 -6.59
N ALA A 483 5.97 -6.11 -5.79
CA ALA A 483 4.87 -6.91 -6.30
C ALA A 483 3.73 -6.08 -6.89
N ALA A 484 3.74 -4.77 -6.66
CA ALA A 484 2.80 -3.80 -7.23
C ALA A 484 3.37 -3.11 -8.49
N TYR A 485 4.68 -2.86 -8.57
CA TYR A 485 5.25 -2.04 -9.65
C TYR A 485 5.96 -2.81 -10.77
N TYR A 486 6.50 -4.00 -10.53
CA TYR A 486 6.98 -4.84 -11.65
C TYR A 486 5.88 -5.16 -12.68
N PRO A 487 4.62 -5.46 -12.27
CA PRO A 487 3.49 -5.55 -13.21
C PRO A 487 3.27 -4.29 -14.04
N ILE A 488 3.57 -3.09 -13.51
CA ILE A 488 3.48 -1.83 -14.24
C ILE A 488 4.65 -1.68 -15.21
N ASP A 489 5.88 -1.99 -14.78
CA ASP A 489 7.05 -1.98 -15.67
C ASP A 489 6.86 -2.92 -16.87
N PHE A 490 6.24 -4.09 -16.65
CA PHE A 490 5.90 -5.02 -17.72
C PHE A 490 4.95 -4.42 -18.76
N ILE A 491 4.07 -3.47 -18.42
CA ILE A 491 3.19 -2.81 -19.40
C ILE A 491 4.04 -2.16 -20.49
N GLY A 492 5.01 -1.32 -20.10
CA GLY A 492 5.89 -0.66 -21.04
C GLY A 492 6.84 -1.62 -21.74
N LEU A 493 7.55 -2.44 -20.97
CA LEU A 493 8.60 -3.32 -21.50
C LEU A 493 8.06 -4.36 -22.49
N LEU A 494 6.93 -5.02 -22.21
CA LEU A 494 6.36 -6.00 -23.12
C LEU A 494 5.85 -5.35 -24.42
N ALA A 495 5.32 -4.12 -24.33
CA ALA A 495 4.91 -3.39 -25.51
C ALA A 495 6.11 -2.98 -26.39
N LEU A 496 7.19 -2.50 -25.78
CA LEU A 496 8.44 -2.17 -26.49
C LEU A 496 9.08 -3.41 -27.12
N GLU A 497 9.15 -4.52 -26.39
CA GLU A 497 9.71 -5.77 -26.89
C GLU A 497 9.00 -6.26 -28.17
N ARG A 498 7.68 -6.11 -28.24
CA ARG A 498 6.88 -6.52 -29.40
C ARG A 498 6.90 -5.52 -30.56
N TRP A 499 6.91 -4.21 -30.29
CA TRP A 499 6.59 -3.18 -31.30
C TRP A 499 7.73 -2.23 -31.67
N ALA A 500 8.76 -2.10 -30.84
CA ALA A 500 9.87 -1.20 -31.12
C ALA A 500 10.87 -1.82 -32.13
N GLU A 501 11.70 -0.98 -32.75
CA GLU A 501 12.80 -1.46 -33.60
C GLU A 501 13.90 -2.17 -32.80
N SER A 502 14.73 -2.96 -33.49
CA SER A 502 15.92 -3.60 -32.93
C SER A 502 16.83 -2.57 -32.27
N GLY A 503 17.34 -2.89 -31.08
CA GLY A 503 17.97 -1.92 -30.17
C GLY A 503 17.10 -1.63 -28.95
N ILE A 504 15.95 -0.99 -29.11
CA ILE A 504 15.03 -0.75 -27.99
C ILE A 504 14.34 -2.06 -27.57
N ALA A 505 13.87 -2.85 -28.54
CA ALA A 505 13.24 -4.15 -28.25
C ALA A 505 14.20 -5.12 -27.53
N ASP A 506 15.49 -5.12 -27.90
CA ASP A 506 16.51 -5.98 -27.28
C ASP A 506 16.82 -5.57 -25.83
N ARG A 507 16.90 -4.27 -25.55
CA ARG A 507 17.07 -3.73 -24.19
C ARG A 507 15.85 -4.03 -23.32
N ALA A 508 14.64 -3.87 -23.89
CA ALA A 508 13.40 -4.25 -23.21
C ALA A 508 13.40 -5.74 -22.83
N ARG A 509 13.76 -6.62 -23.77
CA ARG A 509 13.91 -8.06 -23.52
C ARG A 509 14.91 -8.37 -22.39
N GLY A 510 16.08 -7.73 -22.41
CA GLY A 510 17.08 -7.89 -21.35
C GLY A 510 16.56 -7.49 -19.97
N GLN A 511 15.81 -6.39 -19.88
CA GLN A 511 15.19 -5.96 -18.63
C GLN A 511 14.07 -6.91 -18.17
N ILE A 512 13.25 -7.43 -19.10
CA ILE A 512 12.21 -8.43 -18.80
C ILE A 512 12.86 -9.72 -18.25
N ASP A 513 13.95 -10.20 -18.85
CA ASP A 513 14.72 -11.36 -18.35
C ASP A 513 15.21 -11.16 -16.92
N LEU A 514 15.74 -9.96 -16.62
CA LEU A 514 16.21 -9.59 -15.29
C LEU A 514 15.06 -9.57 -14.28
N ILE A 515 13.91 -9.00 -14.63
CA ILE A 515 12.72 -8.99 -13.77
C ILE A 515 12.25 -10.42 -13.50
N PHE A 516 12.13 -11.29 -14.50
CA PHE A 516 11.75 -12.69 -14.27
C PHE A 516 12.76 -13.44 -13.39
N ARG A 517 14.06 -13.14 -13.51
CA ARG A 517 15.07 -13.70 -12.59
C ARG A 517 14.83 -13.28 -11.15
N MET A 518 14.52 -12.00 -10.92
CA MET A 518 14.15 -11.50 -9.60
C MET A 518 12.86 -12.16 -9.09
N ILE A 519 11.82 -12.30 -9.93
CA ILE A 519 10.57 -12.99 -9.56
C ILE A 519 10.85 -14.46 -9.17
N ALA A 520 11.65 -15.18 -9.94
CA ALA A 520 11.99 -16.57 -9.64
C ALA A 520 12.71 -16.70 -8.28
N LEU A 521 13.65 -15.80 -8.00
CA LEU A 521 14.34 -15.76 -6.72
C LEU A 521 13.36 -15.44 -5.58
N HIS A 522 12.55 -14.40 -5.75
CA HIS A 522 11.63 -13.83 -4.77
C HIS A 522 10.22 -14.44 -4.79
N THR A 523 10.10 -15.71 -5.17
CA THR A 523 8.83 -16.46 -5.09
C THR A 523 9.05 -17.77 -4.34
N LEU A 524 8.18 -18.06 -3.38
CA LEU A 524 8.16 -19.34 -2.65
C LEU A 524 6.76 -19.95 -2.71
N ALA A 525 6.68 -21.19 -3.22
CA ALA A 525 5.43 -21.92 -3.39
C ALA A 525 4.36 -21.11 -4.16
N GLY A 526 4.78 -20.41 -5.23
CA GLY A 526 3.90 -19.61 -6.07
C GLY A 526 3.48 -18.26 -5.50
N VAL A 527 3.94 -17.88 -4.30
CA VAL A 527 3.66 -16.57 -3.68
C VAL A 527 4.89 -15.68 -3.77
N PRO A 528 4.82 -14.53 -4.48
CA PRO A 528 5.86 -13.50 -4.47
C PRO A 528 6.09 -12.96 -3.05
N ALA A 529 7.34 -12.82 -2.66
CA ALA A 529 7.76 -12.46 -1.31
C ALA A 529 9.16 -11.85 -1.31
N GLY A 530 9.51 -11.14 -0.25
CA GLY A 530 10.83 -10.55 -0.07
C GLY A 530 10.78 -9.06 0.28
N SER A 531 11.95 -8.47 0.53
CA SER A 531 12.05 -7.01 0.73
C SER A 531 11.63 -6.28 -0.55
N GLN A 532 10.98 -5.13 -0.42
CA GLN A 532 10.43 -4.37 -1.54
C GLN A 532 10.68 -2.87 -1.38
N GLY A 533 11.03 -2.20 -2.47
CA GLY A 533 11.18 -0.75 -2.52
C GLY A 533 9.83 -0.04 -2.45
N ARG A 534 8.75 -0.77 -2.77
CA ARG A 534 7.38 -0.33 -2.57
C ARG A 534 6.42 -1.48 -2.32
N ALA A 535 5.67 -1.41 -1.23
CA ALA A 535 4.61 -2.35 -0.88
C ALA A 535 3.35 -1.62 -0.38
N TYR A 536 2.20 -2.27 -0.54
CA TYR A 536 0.95 -1.91 0.12
C TYR A 536 0.45 -3.10 0.94
N ASP A 537 -0.54 -2.85 1.81
CA ASP A 537 -1.16 -3.87 2.65
C ASP A 537 -1.61 -5.11 1.86
N LYS A 538 -2.18 -4.92 0.65
CA LYS A 538 -2.55 -6.02 -0.26
C LYS A 538 -1.36 -6.94 -0.56
N GLU A 539 -0.23 -6.38 -1.02
CA GLU A 539 0.95 -7.16 -1.39
C GLU A 539 1.59 -7.88 -0.20
N LEU A 540 1.36 -7.40 1.02
CA LEU A 540 1.91 -8.00 2.23
C LEU A 540 0.99 -9.06 2.84
N ARG A 541 -0.32 -8.76 2.95
CA ARG A 541 -1.30 -9.55 3.73
C ARG A 541 -2.13 -10.51 2.90
N ALA A 542 -2.23 -10.32 1.57
CA ALA A 542 -3.16 -11.07 0.72
C ALA A 542 -2.50 -12.18 -0.14
N GLY A 543 -1.21 -12.49 0.09
CA GLY A 543 -0.47 -13.61 -0.52
C GLY A 543 -0.71 -13.82 -2.03
N PRO A 544 -1.50 -14.83 -2.47
CA PRO A 544 -1.82 -15.12 -3.87
C PRO A 544 -2.49 -13.98 -4.66
N LEU A 545 -3.04 -12.98 -3.98
CA LEU A 545 -3.74 -11.86 -4.61
C LEU A 545 -2.79 -10.73 -5.03
N THR A 546 -1.48 -10.93 -4.89
CA THR A 546 -0.46 -10.05 -5.49
C THR A 546 -0.52 -10.11 -7.02
N GLU A 547 -0.11 -9.03 -7.67
CA GLU A 547 -0.15 -8.95 -9.14
C GLU A 547 0.97 -9.73 -9.83
N LEU A 548 1.98 -10.18 -9.07
CA LEU A 548 3.04 -11.06 -9.58
C LEU A 548 2.73 -12.56 -9.48
N ALA A 549 1.73 -12.97 -8.69
CA ALA A 549 1.38 -14.39 -8.58
C ALA A 549 0.94 -15.01 -9.93
N PRO A 550 0.18 -14.31 -10.81
CA PRO A 550 -0.14 -14.83 -12.14
C PRO A 550 1.07 -14.93 -13.06
N PHE A 551 2.07 -14.04 -12.93
CA PHE A 551 3.31 -14.15 -13.70
C PHE A 551 4.11 -15.39 -13.30
N ALA A 552 4.21 -15.68 -12.00
CA ALA A 552 4.83 -16.91 -11.52
C ALA A 552 4.08 -18.17 -12.02
N GLN A 553 2.74 -18.12 -12.05
CA GLN A 553 1.91 -19.21 -12.56
C GLN A 553 2.23 -19.50 -14.02
N VAL A 554 2.24 -18.46 -14.87
CA VAL A 554 2.47 -18.63 -16.31
C VAL A 554 3.93 -19.00 -16.60
N ALA A 555 4.90 -18.30 -16.00
CA ALA A 555 6.31 -18.53 -16.27
C ALA A 555 6.80 -19.88 -15.73
N PHE A 556 6.49 -20.19 -14.46
CA PHE A 556 7.11 -21.30 -13.73
C PHE A 556 6.15 -22.45 -13.41
N GLY A 557 4.85 -22.31 -13.71
CA GLY A 557 3.84 -23.31 -13.38
C GLY A 557 3.44 -23.34 -11.90
N THR A 558 3.79 -22.32 -11.13
CA THR A 558 3.45 -22.21 -9.70
C THR A 558 2.91 -20.83 -9.38
N GLY A 559 1.75 -20.73 -8.74
CA GLY A 559 1.09 -19.46 -8.45
C GLY A 559 -0.39 -19.48 -8.78
N TRP A 560 -1.07 -18.35 -8.63
CA TRP A 560 -2.52 -18.21 -8.82
C TRP A 560 -2.80 -17.26 -9.98
N LEU A 561 -3.84 -17.56 -10.76
CA LEU A 561 -4.46 -16.57 -11.62
C LEU A 561 -5.41 -15.71 -10.77
N ASN A 562 -5.41 -14.41 -11.01
CA ASN A 562 -6.33 -13.48 -10.35
C ASN A 562 -6.79 -12.41 -11.36
N ASN A 563 -7.75 -11.58 -10.98
CA ASN A 563 -8.43 -10.64 -11.87
C ASN A 563 -7.67 -9.31 -12.08
N GLY A 564 -6.59 -9.05 -11.33
CA GLY A 564 -6.08 -7.69 -11.12
C GLY A 564 -4.93 -7.23 -12.01
N VAL A 565 -4.39 -8.08 -12.90
CA VAL A 565 -3.07 -7.84 -13.51
C VAL A 565 -3.17 -7.27 -14.93
N ALA A 566 -2.81 -5.99 -15.10
CA ALA A 566 -2.91 -5.31 -16.39
C ALA A 566 -1.96 -5.90 -17.46
N ALA A 567 -0.70 -6.16 -17.11
CA ALA A 567 0.32 -6.60 -18.07
C ALA A 567 0.32 -8.11 -18.36
N LEU A 568 -0.35 -8.94 -17.56
CA LEU A 568 -0.32 -10.40 -17.74
C LEU A 568 -0.83 -10.81 -19.13
N THR A 569 -1.89 -10.16 -19.61
CA THR A 569 -2.47 -10.45 -20.91
C THR A 569 -1.54 -10.06 -22.05
N MET A 570 -0.71 -9.02 -21.87
CA MET A 570 0.33 -8.63 -22.83
C MET A 570 1.45 -9.67 -22.88
N PHE A 571 1.89 -10.19 -21.72
CA PHE A 571 2.87 -11.29 -21.67
C PHE A 571 2.34 -12.55 -22.37
N CYS A 572 1.07 -12.87 -22.15
CA CYS A 572 0.47 -14.07 -22.73
C CYS A 572 0.14 -13.92 -24.23
N ALA A 573 -0.19 -12.70 -24.69
CA ALA A 573 -0.47 -12.39 -26.09
C ALA A 573 0.79 -12.11 -26.92
N GLY A 574 1.95 -11.91 -26.28
CA GLY A 574 3.25 -11.71 -26.93
C GLY A 574 4.06 -13.00 -27.03
N ASP A 575 5.11 -12.96 -27.86
CA ASP A 575 5.98 -14.10 -28.15
C ASP A 575 7.15 -14.26 -27.16
N TYR A 576 7.32 -13.31 -26.22
CA TYR A 576 8.38 -13.37 -25.21
C TYR A 576 8.32 -14.65 -24.35
N GLU A 577 9.45 -15.30 -24.13
CA GLU A 577 9.60 -16.46 -23.25
C GLU A 577 10.67 -16.18 -22.18
N PRO A 578 10.38 -16.42 -20.88
CA PRO A 578 11.38 -16.27 -19.83
C PRO A 578 12.53 -17.27 -19.98
N PRO A 579 13.76 -16.93 -19.52
CA PRO A 579 14.88 -17.85 -19.53
C PRO A 579 14.58 -19.18 -18.81
N ALA A 580 14.93 -20.30 -19.45
CA ALA A 580 14.50 -21.63 -19.01
C ALA A 580 15.10 -22.07 -17.65
N ASP A 581 16.27 -21.53 -17.27
CA ASP A 581 16.94 -21.83 -16.00
C ASP A 581 16.18 -21.30 -14.77
N LEU A 582 15.27 -20.34 -14.97
CA LEU A 582 14.57 -19.68 -13.86
C LEU A 582 13.56 -20.58 -13.14
N ALA A 583 13.02 -21.61 -13.80
CA ALA A 583 12.07 -22.53 -13.18
C ALA A 583 12.68 -23.27 -11.97
N GLU A 584 13.97 -23.62 -12.04
CA GLU A 584 14.68 -24.27 -10.93
C GLU A 584 14.91 -23.31 -9.75
N LEU A 585 15.09 -22.02 -10.03
CA LEU A 585 15.21 -21.00 -8.99
C LEU A 585 13.86 -20.71 -8.33
N ALA A 586 12.77 -20.71 -9.10
CA ALA A 586 11.41 -20.53 -8.57
C ALA A 586 10.97 -21.67 -7.65
N SER A 587 11.36 -22.91 -7.95
CA SER A 587 11.03 -24.10 -7.17
C SER A 587 12.27 -24.94 -6.85
N LEU A 588 12.93 -24.61 -5.73
CA LEU A 588 14.12 -25.33 -5.29
C LEU A 588 13.78 -26.78 -4.87
N SER A 589 14.67 -27.70 -5.20
CA SER A 589 14.58 -29.09 -4.75
C SER A 589 14.80 -29.20 -3.24
N ARG A 590 14.19 -30.20 -2.62
CA ARG A 590 14.32 -30.45 -1.18
C ARG A 590 15.78 -30.58 -0.77
N GLY A 591 16.17 -29.82 0.26
CA GLY A 591 17.54 -29.82 0.79
C GLY A 591 18.52 -28.92 0.04
N ARG A 592 18.09 -28.29 -1.06
CA ARG A 592 18.85 -27.20 -1.71
C ARG A 592 18.51 -25.87 -1.05
N SER A 593 19.54 -25.09 -0.75
CA SER A 593 19.43 -23.71 -0.29
C SER A 593 20.31 -22.80 -1.13
N VAL A 594 19.84 -21.57 -1.34
CA VAL A 594 20.56 -20.54 -2.09
C VAL A 594 20.57 -19.21 -1.34
N GLU A 595 21.63 -18.42 -1.53
CA GLU A 595 21.67 -17.01 -1.15
C GLU A 595 21.94 -16.17 -2.40
N ALA A 596 21.17 -15.11 -2.61
CA ALA A 596 21.38 -14.14 -3.68
C ALA A 596 21.65 -12.74 -3.10
N ARG A 597 22.59 -12.00 -3.72
CA ARG A 597 22.93 -10.61 -3.37
C ARG A 597 23.06 -9.74 -4.60
N TYR A 598 22.47 -8.54 -4.54
CA TYR A 598 22.47 -7.53 -5.61
C TYR A 598 21.93 -6.20 -5.11
N SER A 599 22.00 -5.15 -5.93
CA SER A 599 21.55 -3.80 -5.60
C SER A 599 20.58 -3.28 -6.64
N GLN A 600 19.56 -2.51 -6.25
CA GLN A 600 18.60 -1.94 -7.19
C GLN A 600 18.30 -0.46 -6.84
N GLY A 601 18.18 0.37 -7.87
CA GLY A 601 17.97 1.82 -7.78
C GLY A 601 19.25 2.63 -7.65
N LEU A 602 19.16 3.92 -8.01
CA LEU A 602 20.28 4.87 -7.94
C LEU A 602 20.77 5.09 -6.50
N GLU A 603 19.84 5.24 -5.56
CA GLU A 603 20.10 5.15 -4.13
C GLU A 603 19.89 3.69 -3.70
N SER A 604 20.92 2.89 -3.96
CA SER A 604 20.78 1.44 -4.07
C SER A 604 20.25 0.77 -2.80
N GLY A 605 19.11 0.11 -2.94
CA GLY A 605 18.65 -0.91 -2.00
C GLY A 605 19.53 -2.15 -2.14
N LYS A 606 20.25 -2.50 -1.08
CA LYS A 606 21.22 -3.62 -1.05
C LYS A 606 20.51 -4.90 -0.61
N LEU A 607 20.20 -5.77 -1.55
CA LEU A 607 19.27 -6.87 -1.36
C LEU A 607 20.01 -8.15 -0.96
N VAL A 608 19.46 -8.83 0.04
CA VAL A 608 19.88 -10.17 0.43
C VAL A 608 18.64 -11.05 0.46
N LEU A 609 18.78 -12.24 -0.12
CA LEU A 609 17.77 -13.28 -0.12
C LEU A 609 18.44 -14.58 0.30
N PHE A 610 17.81 -15.31 1.21
CA PHE A 610 18.09 -16.73 1.46
C PHE A 610 16.81 -17.53 1.25
N LYS A 611 16.90 -18.63 0.52
CA LYS A 611 15.75 -19.46 0.17
C LYS A 611 16.10 -20.95 0.18
N ASN A 612 15.20 -21.76 0.71
CA ASN A 612 15.14 -23.21 0.50
C ASN A 612 13.72 -23.59 0.01
N GLU A 613 13.38 -24.88 -0.04
CA GLU A 613 12.08 -25.30 -0.56
C GLU A 613 10.89 -24.92 0.34
N ALA A 614 11.13 -24.56 1.60
CA ALA A 614 10.09 -24.40 2.62
C ALA A 614 10.08 -23.03 3.31
N ALA A 615 11.17 -22.26 3.23
CA ALA A 615 11.30 -20.95 3.86
C ALA A 615 12.14 -19.99 3.01
N GLN A 616 11.78 -18.71 3.09
CA GLN A 616 12.48 -17.60 2.46
C GLN A 616 12.66 -16.47 3.49
N LEU A 617 13.87 -15.91 3.55
CA LEU A 617 14.22 -14.72 4.32
C LEU A 617 14.85 -13.69 3.39
N SER A 618 14.29 -12.49 3.33
CA SER A 618 14.83 -11.42 2.50
C SER A 618 14.89 -10.10 3.24
N THR A 619 15.94 -9.33 2.99
CA THR A 619 16.14 -8.01 3.58
C THR A 619 16.64 -6.99 2.57
N VAL A 620 16.49 -5.70 2.90
CA VAL A 620 17.29 -4.61 2.33
C VAL A 620 18.27 -4.12 3.40
N VAL A 621 19.56 -4.16 3.09
CA VAL A 621 20.66 -3.82 4.00
C VAL A 621 20.89 -2.31 4.00
N ASP A 622 20.81 -1.70 5.18
CA ASP A 622 21.17 -0.30 5.44
C ASP A 622 20.52 0.75 4.52
N HIS A 623 19.27 0.54 4.10
CA HIS A 623 18.56 1.51 3.27
C HIS A 623 18.12 2.71 4.12
N LYS A 624 18.82 3.85 3.98
CA LYS A 624 18.46 5.13 4.60
C LYS A 624 18.21 5.04 6.12
N THR A 625 18.94 4.18 6.82
CA THR A 625 18.85 3.95 8.27
C THR A 625 18.71 5.25 9.08
N GLY A 626 17.76 5.26 10.02
CA GLY A 626 17.45 6.36 10.93
C GLY A 626 16.67 7.52 10.31
N ARG A 627 16.35 7.47 9.01
CA ARG A 627 15.52 8.47 8.34
C ARG A 627 14.05 8.06 8.32
N LYS A 628 13.16 9.04 8.16
CA LYS A 628 11.76 8.79 7.83
C LYS A 628 11.68 7.93 6.59
N GLY A 629 10.91 6.85 6.68
CA GLY A 629 10.64 5.99 5.54
C GLY A 629 9.40 6.41 4.76
N HIS A 630 9.08 5.59 3.77
CA HIS A 630 7.88 5.63 2.96
C HIS A 630 7.39 4.17 2.90
N GLN A 631 7.11 3.63 1.73
CA GLN A 631 6.54 2.31 1.54
C GLN A 631 7.57 1.17 1.42
N GLN A 632 8.77 1.33 1.98
CA GLN A 632 9.81 0.30 1.88
C GLN A 632 9.53 -0.85 2.84
N HIS A 633 9.41 -2.06 2.29
CA HIS A 633 9.29 -3.31 3.03
C HIS A 633 10.68 -3.89 3.29
N VAL A 634 11.12 -3.85 4.54
CA VAL A 634 12.54 -4.00 4.86
C VAL A 634 12.98 -5.44 5.09
N LEU A 635 12.18 -6.21 5.82
CA LEU A 635 12.43 -7.61 6.12
C LEU A 635 11.18 -8.43 5.80
N ASP A 636 11.36 -9.60 5.22
CA ASP A 636 10.26 -10.49 4.89
C ASP A 636 10.62 -11.94 5.15
N ILE A 637 9.71 -12.65 5.83
CA ILE A 637 9.76 -14.10 6.03
C ILE A 637 8.53 -14.74 5.41
N ARG A 638 8.75 -15.74 4.56
CA ARG A 638 7.69 -16.52 3.91
C ARG A 638 7.90 -18.01 4.13
N LEU A 639 6.85 -18.73 4.53
CA LEU A 639 6.88 -20.18 4.78
C LEU A 639 5.95 -20.94 3.82
N ALA A 640 6.46 -21.97 3.14
CA ALA A 640 5.75 -22.62 2.04
C ALA A 640 4.50 -23.42 2.45
N GLY A 641 4.30 -23.75 3.73
CA GLY A 641 3.24 -24.64 4.18
C GLY A 641 1.81 -24.14 3.89
N HIS A 642 1.62 -22.83 3.86
CA HIS A 642 0.33 -22.20 3.55
C HIS A 642 0.57 -20.85 2.86
N PRO A 643 -0.22 -20.41 1.85
CA PRO A 643 0.02 -19.15 1.11
C PRO A 643 0.01 -17.87 1.96
N MET A 644 -0.61 -17.90 3.15
CA MET A 644 -0.65 -16.77 4.11
C MET A 644 0.43 -16.79 5.19
N ALA A 645 1.27 -17.83 5.25
CA ALA A 645 2.29 -17.97 6.29
C ALA A 645 3.44 -16.98 6.07
N ARG A 646 3.28 -15.76 6.57
CA ARG A 646 4.21 -14.65 6.38
C ARG A 646 4.42 -13.90 7.69
N LEU A 647 5.65 -13.46 7.93
CA LEU A 647 6.02 -12.62 9.06
C LEU A 647 6.96 -11.51 8.60
N TRP A 648 6.89 -10.35 9.24
CA TRP A 648 7.86 -9.28 9.07
C TRP A 648 7.89 -8.39 10.31
N VAL A 649 8.88 -7.50 10.36
CA VAL A 649 9.02 -6.47 11.39
C VAL A 649 9.04 -5.10 10.71
N ASN A 650 8.33 -4.12 11.29
CA ASN A 650 8.39 -2.74 10.86
C ASN A 650 8.10 -1.76 12.03
N HIS A 651 8.41 -0.48 11.78
CA HIS A 651 7.92 0.64 12.58
C HIS A 651 6.67 1.24 11.91
N PRO A 652 5.49 1.30 12.55
CA PRO A 652 4.27 1.84 11.95
C PRO A 652 4.41 3.30 11.52
N GLY A 653 3.81 3.65 10.38
CA GLY A 653 3.74 5.02 9.86
C GLY A 653 2.55 5.84 10.35
N GLU A 654 1.53 5.18 10.91
CA GLU A 654 0.30 5.80 11.39
C GLU A 654 -0.35 5.04 12.55
N ASP A 655 -1.34 5.64 13.19
CA ASP A 655 -2.06 5.07 14.33
C ASP A 655 -3.07 3.98 13.94
N ASP A 656 -3.67 4.07 12.75
CA ASP A 656 -4.80 3.24 12.32
C ASP A 656 -4.35 2.06 11.45
N PRO A 657 -4.55 0.79 11.88
CA PRO A 657 -4.20 -0.39 11.10
C PRO A 657 -4.96 -0.55 9.78
N TRP A 658 -6.04 0.22 9.61
CA TRP A 658 -6.84 0.29 8.40
C TRP A 658 -6.76 1.65 7.71
N GLY A 659 -5.74 2.44 8.08
CA GLY A 659 -5.47 3.74 7.49
C GLY A 659 -4.91 3.65 6.07
N ASN A 660 -4.70 4.81 5.46
CA ASN A 660 -4.27 4.96 4.07
C ASN A 660 -2.97 5.74 3.92
N GLN A 661 -2.22 5.97 5.02
CA GLN A 661 -0.97 6.72 4.96
C GLN A 661 0.14 5.91 4.30
N ARG A 662 1.21 6.61 3.91
CA ARG A 662 2.37 6.06 3.23
C ARG A 662 3.61 6.66 3.92
N PRO A 663 4.25 5.95 4.87
CA PRO A 663 4.00 4.57 5.32
C PRO A 663 2.65 4.37 6.02
N SER A 664 2.07 3.17 5.88
CA SER A 664 0.88 2.74 6.64
C SER A 664 1.30 2.09 7.96
N TYR A 665 0.34 1.55 8.70
CA TYR A 665 0.58 0.76 9.91
C TYR A 665 1.39 -0.52 9.60
N TRP A 666 1.06 -1.21 8.50
CA TRP A 666 1.63 -2.50 8.13
C TRP A 666 2.65 -2.44 6.99
N ALA A 667 2.48 -1.51 6.06
CA ALA A 667 3.28 -1.41 4.84
C ALA A 667 4.19 -0.18 4.87
N GLY A 668 5.50 -0.44 4.79
CA GLY A 668 6.50 0.60 4.92
C GLY A 668 7.06 0.71 6.33
N ASN A 669 7.81 1.79 6.57
CA ASN A 669 8.43 2.04 7.87
C ASN A 669 8.37 3.53 8.21
N GLY A 670 7.84 3.89 9.38
CA GLY A 670 7.86 5.26 9.88
C GLY A 670 9.28 5.82 9.99
N ILE A 671 10.21 4.99 10.49
CA ILE A 671 11.66 5.25 10.54
C ILE A 671 12.34 3.96 10.08
N LEU A 672 13.34 4.08 9.20
CA LEU A 672 14.01 2.91 8.62
C LEU A 672 15.09 2.35 9.57
N PRO A 673 15.15 1.03 9.80
CA PRO A 673 16.15 0.41 10.68
C PRO A 673 17.56 0.34 10.08
N ARG A 674 18.52 0.00 10.95
CA ARG A 674 19.80 -0.63 10.55
C ARG A 674 19.55 -2.11 10.32
N VAL A 675 20.00 -2.68 9.21
CA VAL A 675 19.68 -4.07 8.86
C VAL A 675 20.87 -4.77 8.24
N ALA A 676 21.07 -6.03 8.62
CA ALA A 676 21.99 -6.92 7.95
C ALA A 676 21.47 -8.35 7.91
N GLN A 677 21.83 -9.08 6.86
CA GLN A 677 21.50 -10.49 6.72
C GLN A 677 22.73 -11.29 6.25
N HIS A 678 22.88 -12.47 6.83
CA HIS A 678 23.79 -13.49 6.36
C HIS A 678 23.13 -14.85 6.43
N ARG A 679 22.97 -15.49 5.27
CA ARG A 679 22.26 -16.76 5.12
C ARG A 679 20.86 -16.66 5.71
N ASP A 680 20.54 -17.61 6.58
CA ASP A 680 19.26 -17.82 7.25
C ASP A 680 19.06 -16.95 8.50
N VAL A 681 19.94 -15.98 8.76
CA VAL A 681 19.86 -15.05 9.89
C VAL A 681 19.88 -13.59 9.45
N ALA A 682 18.94 -12.80 9.93
CA ALA A 682 18.93 -11.34 9.82
C ALA A 682 18.91 -10.66 11.20
N LEU A 683 19.59 -9.52 11.29
CA LEU A 683 19.64 -8.65 12.47
C LEU A 683 19.13 -7.26 12.08
N LEU A 684 18.33 -6.65 12.95
CA LEU A 684 17.80 -5.30 12.78
C LEU A 684 17.99 -4.52 14.07
N ILE A 685 18.26 -3.23 13.95
CA ILE A 685 18.26 -2.30 15.07
C ILE A 685 17.37 -1.13 14.67
N GLU A 686 16.28 -1.01 15.42
CA GLU A 686 15.24 0.01 15.28
C GLU A 686 15.56 1.14 16.27
N ASP A 687 15.78 2.36 15.76
CA ASP A 687 15.88 3.58 16.55
C ASP A 687 14.82 4.54 16.03
N THR A 688 13.66 4.57 16.68
CA THR A 688 12.51 5.39 16.29
C THR A 688 12.65 6.83 16.76
N ALA A 689 13.74 7.20 17.45
CA ALA A 689 14.01 8.53 17.95
C ALA A 689 12.81 9.12 18.75
N ASP A 690 12.32 10.28 18.34
CA ASP A 690 11.15 10.99 18.88
C ASP A 690 9.87 10.73 18.08
N ALA A 691 9.84 9.68 17.25
CA ALA A 691 8.65 9.33 16.50
C ALA A 691 7.47 9.03 17.44
N ARG A 692 6.26 9.24 16.91
CA ARG A 692 5.01 9.11 17.66
C ARG A 692 4.84 7.71 18.26
N HIS A 693 5.29 6.67 17.57
CA HIS A 693 5.29 5.30 18.06
C HIS A 693 6.66 4.96 18.66
N ALA A 694 6.72 4.92 19.99
CA ALA A 694 7.91 4.48 20.73
C ALA A 694 7.93 2.94 20.86
N TRP A 695 7.65 2.23 19.77
CA TRP A 695 7.63 0.76 19.69
C TRP A 695 7.71 0.32 18.23
N THR A 696 8.11 -0.93 18.02
CA THR A 696 8.09 -1.60 16.71
C THR A 696 7.34 -2.91 16.84
N HIS A 697 6.87 -3.49 15.74
CA HIS A 697 6.04 -4.68 15.81
C HIS A 697 6.38 -5.72 14.75
N ALA A 698 5.92 -6.94 15.00
CA ALA A 698 5.92 -8.02 14.05
C ALA A 698 4.48 -8.32 13.60
N TYR A 699 4.26 -8.42 12.29
CA TYR A 699 3.05 -9.00 11.73
C TYR A 699 3.13 -10.53 11.76
N ILE A 700 1.99 -11.15 12.07
CA ILE A 700 1.81 -12.58 12.17
C ILE A 700 0.68 -12.99 11.23
N GLY A 701 1.02 -13.62 10.11
CA GLY A 701 0.06 -14.22 9.17
C GLY A 701 -0.62 -15.46 9.75
N ARG A 702 -1.40 -15.26 10.82
CA ARG A 702 -1.85 -16.31 11.75
C ARG A 702 -2.62 -17.44 11.07
N ASP A 703 -3.44 -17.12 10.07
CA ASP A 703 -4.25 -18.10 9.32
C ASP A 703 -3.39 -19.13 8.56
N GLY A 704 -2.11 -18.83 8.30
CA GLY A 704 -1.20 -19.75 7.63
C GLY A 704 -0.25 -20.53 8.54
N LEU A 705 -0.32 -20.34 9.85
CA LEU A 705 0.62 -20.95 10.79
C LEU A 705 0.00 -22.15 11.50
N ASP A 706 0.72 -23.27 11.52
CA ASP A 706 0.37 -24.47 12.27
C ASP A 706 0.64 -24.24 13.77
N ASP A 707 1.82 -23.70 14.08
CA ASP A 707 2.25 -23.40 15.43
C ASP A 707 2.70 -21.94 15.56
N LEU A 708 2.41 -21.35 16.72
CA LEU A 708 2.90 -20.05 17.16
C LEU A 708 3.23 -20.16 18.65
N ILE A 709 4.51 -20.10 18.99
CA ILE A 709 5.04 -20.30 20.34
C ILE A 709 5.74 -19.02 20.77
N VAL A 710 5.45 -18.53 21.97
CA VAL A 710 6.21 -17.47 22.61
C VAL A 710 6.99 -18.06 23.76
N GLU A 711 8.31 -17.95 23.70
CA GLU A 711 9.22 -18.45 24.73
C GLU A 711 10.29 -17.41 25.04
N ASP A 712 10.24 -16.85 26.26
CA ASP A 712 11.02 -15.70 26.68
C ASP A 712 10.87 -14.52 25.69
N LYS A 713 11.91 -14.20 24.92
CA LYS A 713 11.93 -13.11 23.94
C LYS A 713 11.76 -13.60 22.50
N TRP A 714 11.49 -14.89 22.30
CA TRP A 714 11.30 -15.50 20.98
C TRP A 714 9.82 -15.68 20.65
N LEU A 715 9.45 -15.30 19.43
CA LEU A 715 8.24 -15.74 18.73
C LEU A 715 8.65 -16.77 17.67
N ILE A 716 8.20 -18.00 17.82
CA ILE A 716 8.55 -19.13 16.96
C ILE A 716 7.32 -19.56 16.20
N ALA A 717 7.44 -19.72 14.88
CA ALA A 717 6.35 -20.06 13.99
C ALA A 717 6.70 -21.26 13.10
N ARG A 718 5.70 -22.10 12.81
CA ARG A 718 5.80 -23.19 11.84
C ARG A 718 4.65 -23.14 10.84
N SER A 719 4.95 -23.44 9.58
CA SER A 719 3.96 -23.73 8.55
C SER A 719 4.49 -24.84 7.64
N GLY A 720 3.87 -26.02 7.73
CA GLY A 720 4.34 -27.25 7.12
C GLY A 720 5.79 -27.55 7.51
N ARG A 721 6.67 -27.49 6.52
CA ARG A 721 8.11 -27.77 6.69
C ARG A 721 8.96 -26.52 6.91
N GLY A 722 8.37 -25.33 6.87
CA GLY A 722 9.08 -24.06 7.06
C GLY A 722 8.99 -23.59 8.51
N PHE A 723 10.10 -23.13 9.07
CA PHE A 723 10.20 -22.62 10.43
C PHE A 723 10.71 -21.17 10.40
N ALA A 724 10.22 -20.36 11.33
CA ALA A 724 10.69 -19.00 11.54
C ALA A 724 10.81 -18.70 13.04
N ALA A 725 11.73 -17.82 13.40
CA ALA A 725 11.81 -17.25 14.74
C ALA A 725 12.15 -15.76 14.68
N LEU A 726 11.46 -14.97 15.49
CA LEU A 726 11.73 -13.54 15.72
C LEU A 726 12.09 -13.34 17.20
N TRP A 727 13.16 -12.61 17.46
CA TRP A 727 13.56 -12.19 18.81
C TRP A 727 13.54 -10.68 18.93
N ALA A 728 13.11 -10.14 20.08
CA ALA A 728 13.14 -8.70 20.35
C ALA A 728 13.81 -8.36 21.69
N SER A 729 14.67 -7.35 21.70
CA SER A 729 15.47 -7.00 22.89
C SER A 729 14.64 -6.58 24.10
N ASN A 730 13.48 -6.00 23.85
CA ASN A 730 12.61 -5.43 24.89
C ASN A 730 11.44 -6.36 25.24
N GLY A 731 11.44 -7.60 24.73
CA GLY A 731 10.35 -8.57 24.88
C GLY A 731 9.28 -8.40 23.82
N LEU A 732 8.28 -9.28 23.87
CA LEU A 732 7.20 -9.36 22.89
C LEU A 732 5.85 -9.38 23.61
N GLU A 733 5.00 -8.43 23.31
CA GLU A 733 3.60 -8.42 23.71
C GLU A 733 2.72 -8.89 22.54
N LEU A 734 2.10 -10.06 22.67
CA LEU A 734 1.07 -10.48 21.73
C LEU A 734 -0.19 -9.65 21.94
N ILE A 735 -0.63 -8.97 20.88
CA ILE A 735 -1.85 -8.17 20.94
C ILE A 735 -3.06 -9.10 20.86
N THR A 736 -3.94 -9.00 21.86
CA THR A 736 -5.10 -9.91 22.04
C THR A 736 -6.46 -9.21 21.95
N ASP A 737 -6.46 -7.88 21.89
CA ASP A 737 -7.61 -7.02 21.68
C ASP A 737 -7.34 -5.98 20.58
N GLY A 738 -8.36 -5.24 20.19
CA GLY A 738 -8.28 -4.21 19.18
C GLY A 738 -8.28 -4.75 17.75
N PRO A 739 -8.02 -3.86 16.77
CA PRO A 739 -8.14 -4.15 15.35
C PRO A 739 -7.09 -5.16 14.83
N THR A 740 -6.01 -5.38 15.59
CA THR A 740 -4.87 -6.24 15.20
C THR A 740 -4.77 -7.52 16.03
N ALA A 741 -5.76 -7.80 16.88
CA ALA A 741 -5.75 -8.93 17.81
C ALA A 741 -5.42 -10.26 17.10
N GLY A 742 -4.44 -10.99 17.64
CA GLY A 742 -3.97 -12.27 17.12
C GLY A 742 -3.09 -12.18 15.86
N ARG A 743 -2.80 -10.97 15.36
CA ARG A 743 -1.97 -10.71 14.16
C ARG A 743 -0.71 -9.90 14.45
N GLU A 744 -0.50 -9.46 15.68
CA GLU A 744 0.56 -8.52 16.04
C GLU A 744 1.32 -8.96 17.30
N ALA A 745 2.65 -8.82 17.26
CA ALA A 745 3.48 -8.79 18.45
C ALA A 745 4.24 -7.46 18.54
N ARG A 746 4.11 -6.72 19.64
CA ARG A 746 4.82 -5.44 19.85
C ARG A 746 6.05 -5.61 20.72
N SER A 747 7.12 -4.88 20.38
CA SER A 747 8.28 -4.66 21.23
C SER A 747 8.36 -3.17 21.56
N HIS A 748 8.19 -2.85 22.85
CA HIS A 748 8.11 -1.47 23.34
C HIS A 748 9.47 -0.81 23.50
N GLY A 749 9.52 0.51 23.40
CA GLY A 749 10.71 1.34 23.50
C GLY A 749 11.15 1.89 22.14
N SER A 750 11.68 3.12 22.14
CA SER A 750 12.16 3.78 20.93
C SER A 750 13.46 3.19 20.36
N LEU A 751 14.14 2.33 21.12
CA LEU A 751 15.35 1.63 20.68
C LEU A 751 15.18 0.13 20.94
N CYS A 752 15.20 -0.68 19.88
CA CYS A 752 14.99 -2.13 19.95
C CYS A 752 15.90 -2.89 18.97
N GLY A 753 16.50 -3.98 19.44
CA GLY A 753 17.17 -4.96 18.57
C GLY A 753 16.25 -6.10 18.21
N TRP A 754 16.19 -6.48 16.94
CA TRP A 754 15.46 -7.65 16.44
C TRP A 754 16.38 -8.65 15.75
N ALA A 755 16.11 -9.95 15.94
CA ALA A 755 16.74 -11.01 15.15
C ALA A 755 15.67 -11.87 14.47
N ALA A 756 15.91 -12.25 13.23
CA ALA A 756 15.03 -13.08 12.43
C ALA A 756 15.81 -14.29 11.90
N ILE A 757 15.24 -15.49 12.06
CA ILE A 757 15.85 -16.75 11.66
C ILE A 757 14.84 -17.58 10.89
N VAL A 758 15.27 -18.23 9.81
CA VAL A 758 14.47 -19.22 9.09
C VAL A 758 15.15 -20.59 9.06
N ALA A 759 14.37 -21.65 9.06
CA ALA A 759 14.86 -23.02 8.91
C ALA A 759 13.80 -23.88 8.19
N SER A 760 14.14 -25.14 7.93
CA SER A 760 13.20 -26.08 7.34
C SER A 760 13.44 -27.51 7.79
N GLY A 761 12.41 -28.34 7.76
CA GLY A 761 12.56 -29.76 8.11
C GLY A 761 11.26 -30.48 8.41
N ASN A 762 11.35 -31.56 9.17
CA ASN A 762 10.22 -32.31 9.74
C ASN A 762 10.02 -31.94 11.22
N ASP A 763 9.15 -32.65 11.94
CA ASP A 763 8.87 -32.37 13.35
C ASP A 763 10.11 -32.48 14.25
N ASP A 764 11.02 -33.42 13.99
CA ASP A 764 12.26 -33.57 14.75
C ASP A 764 13.20 -32.39 14.50
N ALA A 765 13.29 -31.92 13.26
CA ALA A 765 14.03 -30.71 12.92
C ALA A 765 13.41 -29.47 13.58
N PHE A 766 12.09 -29.39 13.71
CA PHE A 766 11.43 -28.28 14.40
C PHE A 766 11.76 -28.27 15.91
N LYS A 767 11.75 -29.43 16.57
CA LYS A 767 12.19 -29.54 17.97
C LYS A 767 13.65 -29.13 18.13
N ALA A 768 14.53 -29.64 17.27
CA ALA A 768 15.94 -29.29 17.27
C ALA A 768 16.16 -27.79 16.99
N PHE A 769 15.32 -27.17 16.15
CA PHE A 769 15.34 -25.74 15.90
C PHE A 769 15.01 -24.95 17.17
N ILE A 770 13.94 -25.30 17.89
CA ILE A 770 13.59 -24.68 19.18
C ILE A 770 14.73 -24.87 20.20
N GLU A 771 15.25 -26.09 20.34
CA GLU A 771 16.37 -26.37 21.25
C GLU A 771 17.61 -25.52 20.96
N ARG A 772 17.94 -25.33 19.67
CA ARG A 772 19.03 -24.44 19.25
C ARG A 772 18.75 -23.00 19.63
N LEU A 773 17.53 -22.50 19.41
CA LEU A 773 17.14 -21.12 19.77
C LEU A 773 17.26 -20.88 21.29
N CYS A 774 16.83 -21.83 22.11
CA CYS A 774 16.97 -21.75 23.57
C CYS A 774 18.44 -21.69 24.02
N GLN A 775 19.36 -22.25 23.23
CA GLN A 775 20.81 -22.22 23.50
C GLN A 775 21.51 -21.02 22.84
N THR A 776 20.84 -20.31 21.93
CA THR A 776 21.38 -19.14 21.25
C THR A 776 21.48 -17.96 22.22
N VAL A 777 22.68 -17.37 22.32
CA VAL A 777 22.92 -16.19 23.14
C VAL A 777 22.70 -14.95 22.29
N VAL A 778 21.67 -14.16 22.63
CA VAL A 778 21.38 -12.86 22.00
C VAL A 778 21.59 -11.74 23.02
N SER A 779 22.34 -10.70 22.63
CA SER A 779 22.61 -9.54 23.48
C SER A 779 22.46 -8.24 22.69
N PHE A 780 21.77 -7.26 23.27
CA PHE A 780 21.66 -5.92 22.71
C PHE A 780 22.28 -4.90 23.67
N ASP A 781 23.29 -4.18 23.19
CA ASP A 781 23.88 -3.02 23.87
C ASP A 781 23.23 -1.74 23.31
N PRO A 782 22.34 -1.08 24.06
CA PRO A 782 21.65 0.12 23.59
C PRO A 782 22.59 1.34 23.50
N THR A 783 23.66 1.40 24.29
CA THR A 783 24.63 2.51 24.25
C THR A 783 25.45 2.46 22.98
N LEU A 784 25.92 1.27 22.60
CA LEU A 784 26.68 1.06 21.38
C LEU A 784 25.80 0.83 20.14
N ARG A 785 24.47 0.72 20.32
CA ARG A 785 23.52 0.25 19.29
C ARG A 785 24.08 -0.98 18.59
N ARG A 786 24.39 -2.00 19.37
CA ARG A 786 25.02 -3.23 18.91
C ARG A 786 24.18 -4.43 19.30
N LEU A 787 23.70 -5.16 18.29
CA LEU A 787 23.02 -6.43 18.45
C LEU A 787 23.98 -7.57 18.10
N SER A 788 24.10 -8.56 18.97
CA SER A 788 24.91 -9.75 18.74
C SER A 788 24.08 -11.00 18.97
N LEU A 789 24.23 -11.98 18.09
CA LEU A 789 23.60 -13.29 18.13
C LEU A 789 24.67 -14.36 17.95
N THR A 790 24.80 -15.26 18.92
CA THR A 790 25.75 -16.37 18.90
C THR A 790 24.97 -17.68 18.95
N PRO A 791 24.89 -18.42 17.82
CA PRO A 791 24.27 -19.74 17.82
C PRO A 791 25.10 -20.74 18.65
N PRO A 792 24.51 -21.85 19.11
CA PRO A 792 25.24 -22.88 19.85
C PRO A 792 26.36 -23.53 19.04
N VAL A 793 26.18 -23.59 17.71
CA VAL A 793 27.18 -24.08 16.75
C VAL A 793 27.36 -23.01 15.67
N GLY A 794 28.57 -22.47 15.56
CA GLY A 794 28.91 -21.46 14.55
C GLY A 794 29.44 -20.16 15.16
N PRO A 795 29.93 -19.23 14.32
CA PRO A 795 30.45 -17.95 14.77
C PRO A 795 29.34 -16.99 15.24
N ALA A 796 29.69 -16.07 16.13
CA ALA A 796 28.84 -14.94 16.48
C ALA A 796 28.62 -14.01 15.28
N ILE A 797 27.38 -13.56 15.10
CA ILE A 797 26.94 -12.58 14.10
C ILE A 797 26.57 -11.31 14.87
N ALA A 798 27.10 -10.17 14.48
CA ALA A 798 26.77 -8.91 15.13
C ALA A 798 26.54 -7.78 14.13
N LEU A 799 25.61 -6.90 14.47
CA LEU A 799 25.28 -5.68 13.75
C LEU A 799 25.47 -4.49 14.69
N SER A 800 26.15 -3.45 14.23
CA SER A 800 26.16 -2.15 14.92
C SER A 800 25.89 -0.99 13.97
N TYR A 801 25.45 0.14 14.52
CA TYR A 801 25.36 1.40 13.76
C TYR A 801 26.74 1.84 13.26
N ALA A 802 27.78 1.69 14.08
CA ALA A 802 29.13 2.15 13.78
C ALA A 802 29.84 1.29 12.72
N ASP A 803 29.82 -0.03 12.88
CA ASP A 803 30.67 -0.95 12.14
C ASP A 803 29.91 -1.79 11.10
N GLY A 804 28.57 -1.79 11.16
CA GLY A 804 27.74 -2.64 10.31
C GLY A 804 27.82 -4.11 10.71
N LEU A 805 27.67 -5.01 9.72
CA LEU A 805 27.71 -6.45 9.94
C LEU A 805 29.13 -6.94 10.22
N SER A 806 29.26 -7.81 11.23
CA SER A 806 30.48 -8.57 11.50
C SER A 806 30.16 -10.03 11.83
N ILE A 807 31.07 -10.93 11.45
CA ILE A 807 30.97 -12.37 11.72
C ILE A 807 32.30 -12.82 12.34
N ALA A 808 32.25 -13.50 13.49
CA ALA A 808 33.43 -13.83 14.29
C ALA A 808 34.33 -12.60 14.57
N GLY A 809 33.71 -11.44 14.79
CA GLY A 809 34.41 -10.16 15.01
C GLY A 809 35.06 -9.55 13.77
N LYS A 810 34.92 -10.14 12.59
CA LYS A 810 35.45 -9.60 11.32
C LYS A 810 34.35 -8.86 10.56
N PRO A 811 34.58 -7.61 10.10
CA PRO A 811 33.62 -6.89 9.28
C PRO A 811 33.26 -7.65 8.00
N ARG A 812 31.99 -7.60 7.62
CA ARG A 812 31.43 -8.23 6.40
C ARG A 812 30.59 -7.19 5.64
N PRO A 813 31.22 -6.20 4.98
CA PRO A 813 30.49 -5.19 4.23
C PRO A 813 29.75 -5.82 3.04
N PHE A 814 28.68 -5.16 2.61
CA PHE A 814 27.97 -5.52 1.39
C PHE A 814 28.75 -5.05 0.15
N THR A 815 29.05 -5.96 -0.78
CA THR A 815 29.93 -5.71 -1.96
C THR A 815 29.28 -5.99 -3.31
N HIS A 816 27.96 -6.20 -3.38
CA HIS A 816 27.25 -6.62 -4.62
C HIS A 816 26.42 -5.47 -5.18
N ASP A 817 27.08 -4.44 -5.70
CA ASP A 817 26.49 -3.14 -6.06
C ASP A 817 25.80 -3.09 -7.44
N GLN A 818 25.71 -4.22 -8.13
CA GLN A 818 25.13 -4.32 -9.47
C GLN A 818 23.67 -4.79 -9.44
N PRO A 819 22.85 -4.43 -10.46
CA PRO A 819 21.45 -4.85 -10.57
C PRO A 819 21.21 -6.33 -10.78
N HIS A 820 22.23 -7.06 -11.25
CA HIS A 820 22.11 -8.47 -11.57
C HIS A 820 22.26 -9.35 -10.31
N PRO A 821 21.27 -10.20 -9.96
CA PRO A 821 21.37 -11.14 -8.86
C PRO A 821 22.58 -12.09 -8.98
N ILE A 822 23.43 -12.11 -7.96
CA ILE A 822 24.56 -13.04 -7.85
C ILE A 822 24.26 -14.07 -6.77
N LEU A 823 24.33 -15.35 -7.11
CA LEU A 823 24.25 -16.44 -6.12
C LEU A 823 25.56 -16.52 -5.33
N THR A 824 25.54 -16.05 -4.09
CA THR A 824 26.68 -16.10 -3.16
C THR A 824 26.71 -17.39 -2.34
N HIS A 825 25.62 -18.17 -2.42
CA HIS A 825 25.53 -19.53 -1.92
C HIS A 825 24.62 -20.35 -2.81
N ASP A 826 25.03 -21.58 -3.09
CA ASP A 826 24.17 -22.63 -3.60
C ASP A 826 24.67 -23.96 -3.07
N SER A 827 23.92 -24.58 -2.16
CA SER A 827 24.32 -25.85 -1.55
C SER A 827 24.51 -26.98 -2.57
N ALA A 828 23.95 -26.87 -3.78
CA ALA A 828 24.17 -27.84 -4.85
C ALA A 828 25.55 -27.68 -5.52
N ALA A 829 26.16 -26.49 -5.44
CA ALA A 829 27.45 -26.17 -6.06
C ALA A 829 28.59 -25.95 -5.05
N CYS A 830 28.28 -25.79 -3.76
CA CYS A 830 29.29 -25.54 -2.73
C CYS A 830 30.26 -26.72 -2.53
N GLN A 831 31.55 -26.41 -2.41
CA GLN A 831 32.56 -27.37 -2.00
C GLN A 831 32.39 -27.75 -0.52
N PRO A 832 32.79 -28.97 -0.11
CA PRO A 832 32.85 -29.36 1.29
C PRO A 832 33.71 -28.35 2.09
N GLY A 833 33.10 -27.65 3.06
CA GLY A 833 33.79 -26.67 3.91
C GLY A 833 33.44 -25.18 3.69
N ALA A 834 32.52 -24.85 2.77
CA ALA A 834 31.97 -23.49 2.69
C ALA A 834 31.05 -23.19 3.89
N ASP A 835 31.01 -21.93 4.35
CA ASP A 835 30.12 -21.48 5.43
C ASP A 835 28.66 -21.83 5.06
N GLY A 836 28.04 -22.76 5.80
CA GLY A 836 26.66 -23.19 5.61
C GLY A 836 25.64 -22.29 6.34
N PRO A 837 24.34 -22.56 6.20
CA PRO A 837 23.32 -21.97 7.07
C PRO A 837 23.54 -22.37 8.54
N PHE A 838 23.08 -21.53 9.47
CA PHE A 838 23.30 -21.72 10.91
C PHE A 838 22.23 -22.62 11.57
N TYR A 839 21.00 -22.58 11.06
CA TYR A 839 19.82 -23.19 11.66
C TYR A 839 19.08 -24.18 10.74
N CYS A 840 19.50 -24.33 9.47
CA CYS A 840 18.97 -25.33 8.55
C CYS A 840 19.55 -26.73 8.77
#